data_AF-A0A941IXL0-F1
#
_entry.id   AF-A0A941IXL0-F1
#
_cell.length_a   1.000
_cell.length_b   1.000
_cell.length_c   1.000
_cell.angle_alpha   90.00
_cell.angle_beta   90.00
_cell.angle_gamma   90.00
#
_symmetry.space_group_name_H-M   'P 1'
#
loop_
_entity.id
_entity.type
_entity.pdbx_description
1 polymer ?
#
loop_
_entity_poly.entity_id
_entity_poly.type
_entity_poly.pdbx_seq_one_letter_code
_entity_poly.pdbx_strand_id
1 'polypeptide(L)'
;MKHYLVIVISILVISRYSVAQEFDTWRFINIPDYHNAEGLSRNIPEREQRLTEQTAQFKDMKKRYGGELIIMPGDCNGGHWYRPKYLKLFRAHPDYTNYSTKEVILEASRLCYSGLWDMVHDGGYEHFLMAVGDHELGDNPWQKSTEVVKHISTFRQGFANTFTLKDDGQSRFTEKIGKALPRPVGTKYEHTSNAVQYKNVLFVTLDMFHYDADDIVLGSEGVVTGDIDGNHLQWFESVLSEAQNIASIKHIVVQSHLPIIYPVRKYASSGMLVDKKESEKILNVLRKYKVDLYLAGEVHMNTVTKDPESDLIQLVARGNNLSNMTLVDVDPDKLSINTFHWNGDHLGCLTIDKSGRGSKIEGDRLLKPIHPKGLQIHWSFDEQLNEQQYKSSVDGTFPKKSKHNVFLSEISNPNVYSNGGGFNKDYSLIGTDAKIVKGIIGNAIAISESSKLFVLPMGPFHSSYARTVSCWVKTSADGKRLILNSGSFWGKSGQFFNLALDNGNLQVAIRPDAYITTNKQIVNDDQWHHLAVVMTEDATLQELKLFVDGKRIDDVHMIKPSVKILTSQANWMAIATQGGKYKTDYIKEMGMHNYIGLLDDVAIWTRAMNDSDISKLYSEGMKGIGASDVESIIRK
;
A
#
# COMPACT_ATOMS: atom_id res chain seq x y z
N MET A 1 11.22 55.19 61.49
CA MET A 1 11.83 54.42 60.39
C MET A 1 11.19 53.04 60.32
N LYS A 2 10.51 52.78 59.20
CA LYS A 2 10.06 51.51 58.58
C LYS A 2 9.54 50.36 59.46
N HIS A 3 8.23 50.15 59.33
CA HIS A 3 7.48 48.93 59.65
C HIS A 3 7.92 47.75 58.79
N TYR A 4 7.95 46.54 59.36
CA TYR A 4 7.68 45.30 58.63
C TYR A 4 6.92 44.32 59.54
N LEU A 5 5.61 44.21 59.26
CA LEU A 5 4.71 43.18 59.76
C LEU A 5 4.86 41.98 58.79
N VAL A 6 5.39 40.86 59.26
CA VAL A 6 5.48 39.63 58.46
C VAL A 6 4.14 38.89 58.58
N ILE A 7 3.30 39.01 57.56
CA ILE A 7 2.10 38.21 57.38
C ILE A 7 2.54 36.90 56.71
N VAL A 8 2.44 35.79 57.43
CA VAL A 8 2.57 34.44 56.85
C VAL A 8 1.24 34.11 56.18
N ILE A 9 1.17 34.28 54.85
CA ILE A 9 0.06 33.78 54.04
C ILE A 9 0.38 32.32 53.71
N SER A 10 -0.31 31.40 54.39
CA SER A 10 -0.38 30.00 53.97
C SER A 10 -1.15 29.92 52.65
N ILE A 11 -0.42 29.91 51.53
CA ILE A 11 -1.01 29.58 50.22
C ILE A 11 -1.25 28.08 50.22
N LEU A 12 -2.50 27.69 50.46
CA LEU A 12 -2.98 26.34 50.20
C LEU A 12 -3.01 26.15 48.67
N VAL A 13 -1.92 25.63 48.11
CA VAL A 13 -1.92 25.15 46.73
C VAL A 13 -2.78 23.89 46.72
N ILE A 14 -4.07 24.05 46.41
CA ILE A 14 -4.90 22.92 46.00
C ILE A 14 -4.40 22.54 44.62
N SER A 15 -3.40 21.67 44.57
CA SER A 15 -3.10 20.91 43.37
C SER A 15 -4.36 20.14 43.03
N ARG A 16 -5.09 20.59 42.00
CA ARG A 16 -6.04 19.71 41.31
C ARG A 16 -5.19 18.60 40.70
N TYR A 17 -4.94 17.55 41.47
CA TYR A 17 -4.64 16.25 40.89
C TYR A 17 -5.88 15.91 40.06
N SER A 18 -5.81 16.22 38.76
CA SER A 18 -6.54 15.44 37.77
C SER A 18 -6.06 14.03 38.01
N VAL A 19 -6.89 13.22 38.67
CA VAL A 19 -6.72 11.78 38.68
C VAL A 19 -6.71 11.41 37.19
N ALA A 20 -5.53 11.13 36.65
CA ALA A 20 -5.43 10.52 35.34
C ALA A 20 -6.26 9.25 35.45
N GLN A 21 -7.33 9.16 34.66
CA GLN A 21 -8.10 7.93 34.59
C GLN A 21 -7.10 6.86 34.11
N GLU A 22 -6.68 5.98 35.01
CA GLU A 22 -5.88 4.81 34.65
C GLU A 22 -6.75 3.98 33.72
N PHE A 23 -6.39 3.97 32.45
CA PHE A 23 -6.93 3.02 31.50
C PHE A 23 -5.95 1.86 31.46
N ASP A 24 -6.40 0.68 31.88
CA ASP A 24 -5.68 -0.57 31.67
C ASP A 24 -5.24 -0.68 30.21
N THR A 25 -4.12 -1.39 29.97
CA THR A 25 -3.72 -1.77 28.61
C THR A 25 -4.88 -2.47 27.92
N TRP A 26 -5.29 -1.97 26.75
CA TRP A 26 -6.38 -2.54 25.97
C TRP A 26 -5.97 -2.71 24.52
N ARG A 27 -6.77 -3.44 23.74
CA ARG A 27 -6.42 -3.80 22.36
C ARG A 27 -7.54 -3.48 21.38
N PHE A 28 -7.18 -2.98 20.20
CA PHE A 28 -8.03 -3.06 19.01
C PHE A 28 -7.35 -3.89 17.91
N ILE A 29 -8.16 -4.37 16.96
CA ILE A 29 -7.71 -5.22 15.85
C ILE A 29 -8.01 -4.52 14.53
N ASN A 30 -7.00 -4.40 13.67
CA ASN A 30 -7.09 -3.81 12.33
C ASN A 30 -7.16 -4.89 11.24
N ILE A 31 -8.22 -4.88 10.43
CA ILE A 31 -8.48 -5.88 9.37
C ILE A 31 -9.01 -5.24 8.06
N PRO A 32 -8.20 -4.39 7.38
CA PRO A 32 -8.61 -3.80 6.09
C PRO A 32 -8.77 -4.86 5.00
N ASP A 33 -9.50 -4.53 3.93
CA ASP A 33 -9.58 -5.38 2.74
C ASP A 33 -10.08 -6.81 3.04
N TYR A 34 -11.06 -6.96 3.94
CA TYR A 34 -11.55 -8.29 4.33
C TYR A 34 -12.06 -9.09 3.12
N HIS A 35 -12.72 -8.43 2.15
CA HIS A 35 -13.27 -8.93 0.88
C HIS A 35 -14.28 -10.10 0.94
N ASN A 36 -14.37 -10.80 2.07
CA ASN A 36 -15.12 -12.06 2.19
C ASN A 36 -16.62 -11.85 2.51
N ALA A 37 -17.05 -10.61 2.79
CA ALA A 37 -18.46 -10.28 3.01
C ALA A 37 -19.29 -10.30 1.72
N GLU A 38 -18.65 -10.24 0.53
CA GLU A 38 -19.34 -10.32 -0.78
C GLU A 38 -20.23 -11.58 -0.90
N GLY A 39 -19.83 -12.68 -0.26
CA GLY A 39 -20.60 -13.92 -0.21
C GLY A 39 -21.96 -13.79 0.48
N LEU A 40 -22.22 -12.72 1.22
CA LEU A 40 -23.44 -12.49 2.00
C LEU A 40 -24.44 -11.56 1.29
N SER A 41 -24.03 -10.94 0.19
CA SER A 41 -24.77 -9.92 -0.56
C SER A 41 -26.02 -10.43 -1.28
N ARG A 42 -26.32 -11.73 -1.23
CA ARG A 42 -27.47 -12.35 -1.91
C ARG A 42 -28.17 -13.35 -1.01
N ASN A 43 -29.49 -13.39 -1.09
CA ASN A 43 -30.28 -14.42 -0.43
C ASN A 43 -30.22 -15.74 -1.24
N ILE A 44 -29.20 -16.55 -0.96
CA ILE A 44 -28.93 -17.85 -1.60
C ILE A 44 -28.77 -18.94 -0.52
N PRO A 45 -29.00 -20.23 -0.84
CA PRO A 45 -28.96 -21.31 0.15
C PRO A 45 -27.67 -21.37 0.98
N GLU A 46 -26.53 -21.00 0.39
CA GLU A 46 -25.23 -21.05 1.07
C GLU A 46 -25.00 -19.88 2.04
N ARG A 47 -25.88 -18.87 2.09
CA ARG A 47 -25.68 -17.65 2.90
C ARG A 47 -25.59 -17.95 4.40
N GLU A 48 -26.51 -18.76 4.92
CA GLU A 48 -26.56 -19.08 6.36
C GLU A 48 -25.35 -19.93 6.81
N GLN A 49 -24.88 -20.82 5.92
CA GLN A 49 -23.65 -21.56 6.14
C GLN A 49 -22.44 -20.60 6.23
N ARG A 50 -22.34 -19.64 5.29
CA ARG A 50 -21.27 -18.64 5.30
C ARG A 50 -21.29 -17.77 6.55
N LEU A 51 -22.46 -17.31 6.99
CA LEU A 51 -22.60 -16.57 8.24
C LEU A 51 -22.07 -17.40 9.41
N THR A 52 -22.50 -18.66 9.53
CA THR A 52 -22.05 -19.54 10.62
C THR A 52 -20.53 -19.74 10.61
N GLU A 53 -19.96 -20.06 9.45
CA GLU A 53 -18.52 -20.32 9.29
C GLU A 53 -17.68 -19.07 9.55
N GLN A 54 -18.08 -17.92 9.01
CA GLN A 54 -17.35 -16.67 9.18
C GLN A 54 -17.53 -16.09 10.59
N THR A 55 -18.71 -16.19 11.23
CA THR A 55 -18.86 -15.87 12.67
C THR A 55 -17.92 -16.69 13.53
N ALA A 56 -17.73 -17.98 13.23
CA ALA A 56 -16.78 -18.82 13.95
C ALA A 56 -15.34 -18.30 13.81
N GLN A 57 -14.95 -17.77 12.64
CA GLN A 57 -13.64 -17.13 12.45
C GLN A 57 -13.45 -15.92 13.37
N PHE A 58 -14.46 -15.06 13.53
CA PHE A 58 -14.40 -13.93 14.47
C PHE A 58 -14.34 -14.39 15.93
N LYS A 59 -15.09 -15.45 16.31
CA LYS A 59 -15.01 -16.05 17.65
C LYS A 59 -13.62 -16.62 17.95
N ASP A 60 -13.03 -17.33 16.99
CA ASP A 60 -11.68 -17.87 17.11
C ASP A 60 -10.64 -16.76 17.20
N MET A 61 -10.81 -15.68 16.41
CA MET A 61 -9.98 -14.48 16.50
C MET A 61 -10.07 -13.86 17.90
N LYS A 62 -11.28 -13.67 18.44
CA LYS A 62 -11.50 -13.13 19.79
C LYS A 62 -10.86 -14.00 20.87
N LYS A 63 -11.05 -15.33 20.77
CA LYS A 63 -10.47 -16.30 21.69
C LYS A 63 -8.94 -16.28 21.66
N ARG A 64 -8.34 -16.14 20.47
CA ARG A 64 -6.89 -16.21 20.29
C ARG A 64 -6.18 -14.89 20.61
N TYR A 65 -6.79 -13.76 20.27
CA TYR A 65 -6.12 -12.46 20.28
C TYR A 65 -6.80 -11.41 21.16
N GLY A 66 -7.97 -11.68 21.73
CA GLY A 66 -8.73 -10.71 22.50
C GLY A 66 -9.20 -9.55 21.64
N GLY A 67 -8.99 -8.32 22.10
CA GLY A 67 -9.40 -7.10 21.41
C GLY A 67 -10.80 -6.66 21.79
N GLU A 68 -10.99 -5.36 22.03
CA GLU A 68 -12.27 -4.76 22.42
C GLU A 68 -12.97 -4.09 21.23
N LEU A 69 -12.19 -3.65 20.24
CA LEU A 69 -12.66 -2.92 19.07
C LEU A 69 -12.06 -3.51 17.78
N ILE A 70 -12.86 -3.58 16.73
CA ILE A 70 -12.40 -3.82 15.37
C ILE A 70 -12.40 -2.52 14.59
N ILE A 71 -11.31 -2.27 13.86
CA ILE A 71 -11.18 -1.21 12.89
C ILE A 71 -10.92 -1.81 11.50
N MET A 72 -11.61 -1.29 10.48
CA MET A 72 -11.55 -1.81 9.11
C MET A 72 -11.47 -0.66 8.09
N PRO A 73 -10.26 -0.33 7.61
CA PRO A 73 -10.06 0.61 6.51
C PRO A 73 -10.59 0.11 5.15
N GLY A 74 -11.92 0.02 5.01
CA GLY A 74 -12.62 -0.28 3.76
C GLY A 74 -12.51 -1.72 3.25
N ASP A 75 -13.22 -1.97 2.16
CA ASP A 75 -13.17 -3.15 1.30
C ASP A 75 -13.54 -4.45 2.00
N CYS A 76 -14.78 -4.49 2.49
CA CYS A 76 -15.30 -5.74 3.04
C CYS A 76 -15.82 -6.70 1.94
N ASN A 77 -16.09 -6.19 0.74
CA ASN A 77 -16.80 -6.89 -0.34
C ASN A 77 -16.27 -6.55 -1.75
N GLY A 78 -16.94 -7.05 -2.79
CA GLY A 78 -16.52 -6.94 -4.19
C GLY A 78 -17.10 -5.76 -4.99
N GLY A 79 -18.00 -4.95 -4.43
CA GLY A 79 -18.59 -3.72 -5.00
C GLY A 79 -19.40 -3.84 -6.30
N HIS A 80 -19.31 -4.94 -7.04
CA HIS A 80 -19.76 -5.03 -8.43
C HIS A 80 -21.26 -5.26 -8.67
N TRP A 81 -22.12 -4.82 -7.75
CA TRP A 81 -23.54 -5.19 -7.73
C TRP A 81 -24.38 -4.59 -8.87
N TYR A 82 -23.89 -3.54 -9.53
CA TYR A 82 -24.52 -2.95 -10.72
C TYR A 82 -24.28 -3.75 -12.01
N ARG A 83 -23.33 -4.70 -12.01
CA ARG A 83 -22.92 -5.38 -13.25
C ARG A 83 -24.02 -6.34 -13.74
N PRO A 84 -24.26 -6.45 -15.06
CA PRO A 84 -25.34 -7.27 -15.62
C PRO A 84 -25.38 -8.72 -15.11
N LYS A 85 -24.20 -9.36 -14.94
CA LYS A 85 -24.09 -10.71 -14.40
C LYS A 85 -24.64 -10.80 -12.98
N TYR A 86 -24.28 -9.85 -12.12
CA TYR A 86 -24.76 -9.82 -10.73
C TYR A 86 -26.27 -9.56 -10.69
N LEU A 87 -26.74 -8.54 -11.42
CA LEU A 87 -28.17 -8.20 -11.50
C LEU A 87 -29.03 -9.39 -11.92
N LYS A 88 -28.58 -10.16 -12.93
CA LYS A 88 -29.28 -11.37 -13.38
C LYS A 88 -29.36 -12.42 -12.27
N LEU A 89 -28.27 -12.64 -11.53
CA LEU A 89 -28.22 -13.61 -10.45
C LEU A 89 -29.06 -13.16 -9.24
N PHE A 90 -29.09 -11.87 -8.94
CA PHE A 90 -29.85 -11.31 -7.82
C PHE A 90 -31.37 -11.40 -8.07
N ARG A 91 -31.82 -10.98 -9.25
CA ARG A 91 -33.24 -10.98 -9.66
C ARG A 91 -33.81 -12.37 -9.94
N ALA A 92 -32.98 -13.42 -9.88
CA ALA A 92 -33.46 -14.80 -9.95
C ALA A 92 -34.23 -15.21 -8.69
N HIS A 93 -34.05 -14.49 -7.58
CA HIS A 93 -34.84 -14.68 -6.37
C HIS A 93 -36.25 -14.07 -6.55
N PRO A 94 -37.34 -14.80 -6.24
CA PRO A 94 -38.71 -14.35 -6.49
C PRO A 94 -39.02 -12.95 -5.95
N ASP A 95 -38.59 -12.66 -4.71
CA ASP A 95 -38.85 -11.39 -4.02
C ASP A 95 -38.19 -10.17 -4.68
N TYR A 96 -37.18 -10.39 -5.53
CA TYR A 96 -36.34 -9.33 -6.11
C TYR A 96 -36.49 -9.20 -7.63
N THR A 97 -37.41 -9.96 -8.24
CA THR A 97 -37.57 -10.07 -9.71
C THR A 97 -37.65 -8.72 -10.42
N ASN A 98 -38.35 -7.75 -9.80
CA ASN A 98 -38.64 -6.44 -10.38
C ASN A 98 -37.75 -5.30 -9.86
N TYR A 99 -36.72 -5.60 -9.05
CA TYR A 99 -35.86 -4.57 -8.47
C TYR A 99 -35.09 -3.84 -9.58
N SER A 100 -35.11 -2.51 -9.56
CA SER A 100 -34.20 -1.66 -10.30
C SER A 100 -32.75 -1.89 -9.89
N THR A 101 -31.78 -1.39 -10.66
CA THR A 101 -30.36 -1.50 -10.28
C THR A 101 -30.09 -0.85 -8.92
N LYS A 102 -30.74 0.28 -8.61
CA LYS A 102 -30.60 0.96 -7.31
C LYS A 102 -31.14 0.11 -6.17
N GLU A 103 -32.31 -0.50 -6.34
CA GLU A 103 -32.89 -1.40 -5.33
C GLU A 103 -32.03 -2.65 -5.11
N VAL A 104 -31.45 -3.21 -6.18
CA VAL A 104 -30.49 -4.32 -6.04
C VAL A 104 -29.25 -3.88 -5.26
N ILE A 105 -28.67 -2.72 -5.54
CA ILE A 105 -27.49 -2.22 -4.80
C ILE A 105 -27.83 -2.03 -3.32
N LEU A 106 -28.97 -1.40 -3.00
CA LEU A 106 -29.37 -1.16 -1.61
C LEU A 106 -29.64 -2.47 -0.85
N GLU A 107 -30.33 -3.42 -1.47
CA GLU A 107 -30.62 -4.71 -0.81
C GLU A 107 -29.36 -5.59 -0.70
N ALA A 108 -28.49 -5.59 -1.72
CA ALA A 108 -27.19 -6.26 -1.64
C ALA A 108 -26.31 -5.66 -0.53
N SER A 109 -26.29 -4.32 -0.43
CA SER A 109 -25.63 -3.61 0.68
C SER A 109 -26.17 -4.06 2.01
N ARG A 110 -27.50 -4.03 2.19
CA ARG A 110 -28.15 -4.44 3.44
C ARG A 110 -27.77 -5.86 3.83
N LEU A 111 -27.90 -6.82 2.91
CA LEU A 111 -27.59 -8.24 3.17
C LEU A 111 -26.11 -8.49 3.48
N CYS A 112 -25.22 -7.79 2.76
CA CYS A 112 -23.78 -7.90 2.92
C CYS A 112 -23.30 -7.29 4.24
N TYR A 113 -23.63 -6.02 4.45
CA TYR A 113 -23.14 -5.24 5.58
C TYR A 113 -23.82 -5.64 6.88
N SER A 114 -25.13 -5.94 6.89
CA SER A 114 -25.77 -6.43 8.11
C SER A 114 -25.22 -7.80 8.50
N GLY A 115 -24.97 -8.67 7.51
CA GLY A 115 -24.29 -9.94 7.74
C GLY A 115 -22.91 -9.74 8.37
N LEU A 116 -22.09 -8.84 7.84
CA LEU A 116 -20.80 -8.49 8.44
C LEU A 116 -20.93 -7.94 9.86
N TRP A 117 -21.86 -7.01 10.06
CA TRP A 117 -22.14 -6.42 11.36
C TRP A 117 -22.49 -7.51 12.39
N ASP A 118 -23.41 -8.40 12.05
CA ASP A 118 -23.85 -9.49 12.91
C ASP A 118 -22.70 -10.46 13.21
N MET A 119 -21.93 -10.88 12.19
CA MET A 119 -20.78 -11.79 12.39
C MET A 119 -19.72 -11.20 13.34
N VAL A 120 -19.45 -9.90 13.25
CA VAL A 120 -18.51 -9.20 14.12
C VAL A 120 -19.02 -9.14 15.57
N HIS A 121 -20.29 -8.77 15.75
CA HIS A 121 -20.92 -8.67 17.07
C HIS A 121 -21.09 -10.03 17.74
N ASP A 122 -21.63 -11.01 17.02
CA ASP A 122 -21.76 -12.39 17.47
C ASP A 122 -20.40 -13.08 17.64
N GLY A 123 -19.36 -12.55 16.98
CA GLY A 123 -17.95 -12.87 17.16
C GLY A 123 -17.36 -12.39 18.49
N GLY A 124 -18.07 -11.52 19.22
CA GLY A 124 -17.67 -10.99 20.52
C GLY A 124 -17.03 -9.60 20.49
N TYR A 125 -17.27 -8.81 19.44
CA TYR A 125 -16.78 -7.43 19.33
C TYR A 125 -17.95 -6.44 19.27
N GLU A 126 -18.17 -5.72 20.37
CA GLU A 126 -19.25 -4.73 20.48
C GLU A 126 -18.94 -3.41 19.74
N HIS A 127 -17.66 -3.13 19.49
CA HIS A 127 -17.23 -1.91 18.83
C HIS A 127 -16.61 -2.22 17.48
N PHE A 128 -17.23 -1.69 16.42
CA PHE A 128 -16.77 -1.86 15.05
C PHE A 128 -16.77 -0.52 14.31
N LEU A 129 -15.60 -0.10 13.82
CA LEU A 129 -15.41 1.12 13.04
C LEU A 129 -14.93 0.77 11.64
N MET A 130 -15.73 1.07 10.62
CA MET A 130 -15.39 0.81 9.23
C MET A 130 -15.31 2.11 8.42
N ALA A 131 -14.28 2.24 7.58
CA ALA A 131 -14.17 3.29 6.57
C ALA A 131 -14.82 2.84 5.24
N VAL A 132 -15.16 3.80 4.38
CA VAL A 132 -15.54 3.51 2.98
C VAL A 132 -14.27 3.12 2.21
N GLY A 133 -14.28 1.98 1.52
CA GLY A 133 -13.34 1.59 0.47
C GLY A 133 -13.90 1.88 -0.93
N ASP A 134 -13.11 1.61 -1.96
CA ASP A 134 -13.56 1.81 -3.34
C ASP A 134 -14.64 0.79 -3.72
N HIS A 135 -14.58 -0.41 -3.14
CA HIS A 135 -15.62 -1.43 -3.31
C HIS A 135 -16.96 -1.02 -2.67
N GLU A 136 -16.93 -0.26 -1.58
CA GLU A 136 -18.12 0.38 -1.01
C GLU A 136 -18.66 1.54 -1.88
N LEU A 137 -18.02 1.85 -3.02
CA LEU A 137 -18.46 2.79 -4.07
C LEU A 137 -18.58 2.14 -5.45
N GLY A 138 -18.59 0.81 -5.50
CA GLY A 138 -18.80 0.07 -6.74
C GLY A 138 -17.53 -0.38 -7.47
N ASP A 139 -16.36 -0.24 -6.84
CA ASP A 139 -15.02 -0.58 -7.35
C ASP A 139 -14.59 0.31 -8.54
N ASN A 140 -13.30 0.63 -8.60
CA ASN A 140 -12.70 1.46 -9.62
C ASN A 140 -12.50 0.70 -10.96
N PRO A 141 -12.24 1.40 -12.09
CA PRO A 141 -12.29 2.85 -12.28
C PRO A 141 -13.71 3.38 -12.53
N TRP A 142 -14.03 4.54 -11.95
CA TRP A 142 -15.26 5.31 -12.15
C TRP A 142 -15.21 6.21 -13.39
N GLN A 143 -14.96 5.62 -14.55
CA GLN A 143 -14.88 6.36 -15.82
C GLN A 143 -16.21 7.06 -16.12
N LYS A 144 -16.15 8.30 -16.64
CA LYS A 144 -17.34 9.10 -16.99
C LYS A 144 -18.33 8.30 -17.84
N SER A 145 -19.62 8.48 -17.56
CA SER A 145 -20.74 7.82 -18.25
C SER A 145 -20.83 6.30 -18.10
N THR A 146 -20.00 5.66 -17.26
CA THR A 146 -20.16 4.23 -16.94
C THR A 146 -21.32 3.99 -15.99
N GLU A 147 -21.77 2.74 -15.91
CA GLU A 147 -22.94 2.40 -15.10
C GLU A 147 -22.70 2.63 -13.59
N VAL A 148 -21.50 2.37 -13.08
CA VAL A 148 -21.17 2.55 -11.66
C VAL A 148 -21.35 4.00 -11.20
N VAL A 149 -20.98 4.96 -12.06
CA VAL A 149 -21.01 6.40 -11.76
C VAL A 149 -22.42 6.85 -11.37
N LYS A 150 -23.45 6.32 -12.04
CA LYS A 150 -24.87 6.65 -11.77
C LYS A 150 -25.35 6.24 -10.37
N HIS A 151 -24.58 5.40 -9.67
CA HIS A 151 -24.97 4.76 -8.41
C HIS A 151 -24.01 5.05 -7.26
N ILE A 152 -23.01 5.93 -7.40
CA ILE A 152 -22.05 6.28 -6.32
C ILE A 152 -22.77 6.69 -5.03
N SER A 153 -23.75 7.59 -5.13
CA SER A 153 -24.56 8.00 -3.96
C SER A 153 -25.43 6.87 -3.39
N THR A 154 -25.87 5.92 -4.23
CA THR A 154 -26.64 4.75 -3.79
C THR A 154 -25.77 3.78 -2.99
N PHE A 155 -24.52 3.58 -3.41
CA PHE A 155 -23.53 2.79 -2.69
C PHE A 155 -23.22 3.40 -1.31
N ARG A 156 -22.97 4.72 -1.23
CA ARG A 156 -22.81 5.43 0.06
C ARG A 156 -24.03 5.28 0.97
N GLN A 157 -25.23 5.38 0.40
CA GLN A 157 -26.46 5.18 1.17
C GLN A 157 -26.53 3.76 1.75
N GLY A 158 -26.20 2.75 0.95
CA GLY A 158 -26.16 1.36 1.39
C GLY A 158 -25.19 1.15 2.55
N PHE A 159 -24.00 1.72 2.47
CA PHE A 159 -23.01 1.72 3.56
C PHE A 159 -23.54 2.42 4.82
N ALA A 160 -24.04 3.64 4.68
CA ALA A 160 -24.52 4.47 5.78
C ALA A 160 -25.66 3.79 6.56
N ASN A 161 -26.62 3.18 5.84
CA ASN A 161 -27.79 2.51 6.42
C ASN A 161 -27.42 1.43 7.45
N THR A 162 -26.26 0.81 7.33
CA THR A 162 -25.82 -0.22 8.27
C THR A 162 -24.81 0.32 9.28
N PHE A 163 -23.73 0.92 8.82
CA PHE A 163 -22.57 1.19 9.69
C PHE A 163 -22.69 2.48 10.49
N THR A 164 -23.42 3.48 10.00
CA THR A 164 -23.39 4.83 10.58
C THR A 164 -24.77 5.36 10.99
N LEU A 165 -25.83 4.72 10.50
CA LEU A 165 -27.22 5.01 10.85
C LEU A 165 -27.84 3.85 11.65
N LYS A 166 -28.81 4.21 12.48
CA LYS A 166 -29.75 3.28 13.12
C LYS A 166 -30.97 3.10 12.20
N ASP A 167 -31.81 2.12 12.53
CA ASP A 167 -33.04 1.82 11.76
C ASP A 167 -34.02 2.99 11.69
N ASP A 168 -33.98 3.91 12.66
CA ASP A 168 -34.79 5.13 12.70
C ASP A 168 -34.18 6.29 11.89
N GLY A 169 -33.05 6.07 11.22
CA GLY A 169 -32.32 7.07 10.44
C GLY A 169 -31.44 8.02 11.26
N GLN A 170 -31.39 7.88 12.59
CA GLN A 170 -30.48 8.69 13.40
C GLN A 170 -29.05 8.16 13.28
N SER A 171 -28.07 9.06 13.36
CA SER A 171 -26.67 8.64 13.36
C SER A 171 -26.30 7.87 14.64
N ARG A 172 -25.43 6.88 14.50
CA ARG A 172 -24.74 6.20 15.60
C ARG A 172 -23.69 7.10 16.26
N PHE A 173 -23.21 8.14 15.56
CA PHE A 173 -22.15 9.04 16.01
C PHE A 173 -22.75 10.39 16.41
N THR A 174 -22.99 10.56 17.71
CA THR A 174 -23.67 11.76 18.27
C THR A 174 -22.84 12.53 19.29
N GLU A 175 -21.79 11.91 19.85
CA GLU A 175 -20.94 12.50 20.88
C GLU A 175 -19.89 13.44 20.28
N LYS A 176 -19.79 14.67 20.79
CA LYS A 176 -18.82 15.65 20.29
C LYS A 176 -17.40 15.39 20.78
N ILE A 177 -16.42 15.72 19.96
CA ILE A 177 -15.01 15.81 20.38
C ILE A 177 -14.74 17.25 20.79
N GLY A 178 -14.81 17.53 22.09
CA GLY A 178 -14.81 18.90 22.59
C GLY A 178 -16.01 19.67 22.04
N LYS A 179 -15.76 20.71 21.24
CA LYS A 179 -16.81 21.46 20.54
C LYS A 179 -17.10 20.94 19.12
N ALA A 180 -16.21 20.15 18.54
CA ALA A 180 -16.36 19.64 17.18
C ALA A 180 -17.48 18.59 17.12
N LEU A 181 -18.26 18.63 16.05
CA LEU A 181 -19.26 17.59 15.78
C LEU A 181 -18.57 16.26 15.49
N PRO A 182 -19.17 15.11 15.86
CA PRO A 182 -18.60 13.79 15.57
C PRO A 182 -18.50 13.45 14.08
N ARG A 183 -19.08 14.27 13.21
CA ARG A 183 -19.21 13.99 11.78
C ARG A 183 -19.36 15.32 11.01
N PRO A 184 -19.02 15.36 9.71
CA PRO A 184 -19.10 16.58 8.90
C PRO A 184 -20.56 16.86 8.48
N VAL A 185 -21.39 17.27 9.45
CA VAL A 185 -22.82 17.55 9.26
C VAL A 185 -23.04 18.60 8.17
N GLY A 186 -24.00 18.34 7.28
CA GLY A 186 -24.32 19.17 6.12
C GLY A 186 -23.48 18.89 4.88
N THR A 187 -22.60 17.87 4.91
CA THR A 187 -21.79 17.47 3.75
C THR A 187 -22.23 16.11 3.20
N LYS A 188 -21.81 15.78 1.97
CA LYS A 188 -22.02 14.45 1.36
C LYS A 188 -21.32 13.30 2.12
N TYR A 189 -20.44 13.64 3.07
CA TYR A 189 -19.67 12.69 3.90
C TYR A 189 -20.23 12.53 5.31
N GLU A 190 -21.36 13.20 5.62
CA GLU A 190 -21.97 13.26 6.95
C GLU A 190 -22.24 11.88 7.58
N HIS A 191 -22.40 10.84 6.75
CA HIS A 191 -22.69 9.47 7.15
C HIS A 191 -21.64 8.46 6.69
N THR A 192 -20.48 8.93 6.23
CA THR A 192 -19.35 8.08 5.82
C THR A 192 -18.03 8.48 6.49
N SER A 193 -17.98 9.65 7.13
CA SER A 193 -16.87 10.10 7.98
C SER A 193 -17.35 10.38 9.40
N ASN A 194 -16.54 10.01 10.39
CA ASN A 194 -16.88 10.18 11.80
C ASN A 194 -15.64 10.28 12.70
N ALA A 195 -15.83 10.72 13.94
CA ALA A 195 -14.83 10.79 14.98
C ALA A 195 -15.41 10.27 16.30
N VAL A 196 -14.67 9.38 16.96
CA VAL A 196 -15.07 8.75 18.23
C VAL A 196 -13.87 8.68 19.16
N GLN A 197 -14.04 9.17 20.37
CA GLN A 197 -13.12 8.82 21.45
C GLN A 197 -13.53 7.48 22.05
N TYR A 198 -12.61 6.53 22.07
CA TYR A 198 -12.76 5.29 22.84
C TYR A 198 -11.60 5.17 23.81
N LYS A 199 -11.92 5.18 25.11
CA LYS A 199 -10.92 5.26 26.20
C LYS A 199 -9.92 6.40 25.95
N ASN A 200 -8.63 6.07 25.85
CA ASN A 200 -7.53 7.01 25.65
C ASN A 200 -7.14 7.25 24.19
N VAL A 201 -7.96 6.83 23.22
CA VAL A 201 -7.69 6.98 21.79
C VAL A 201 -8.82 7.76 21.11
N LEU A 202 -8.45 8.75 20.31
CA LEU A 202 -9.35 9.32 19.31
C LEU A 202 -9.20 8.54 18.02
N PHE A 203 -10.30 7.98 17.53
CA PHE A 203 -10.41 7.42 16.19
C PHE A 203 -11.10 8.43 15.28
N VAL A 204 -10.52 8.70 14.11
CA VAL A 204 -11.15 9.48 13.04
C VAL A 204 -11.22 8.63 11.78
N THR A 205 -12.43 8.41 11.28
CA THR A 205 -12.71 7.64 10.07
C THR A 205 -13.04 8.60 8.93
N LEU A 206 -12.32 8.50 7.81
CA LEU A 206 -12.47 9.38 6.65
C LEU A 206 -12.93 8.62 5.40
N ASP A 207 -14.00 9.10 4.77
CA ASP A 207 -14.34 8.81 3.36
C ASP A 207 -13.53 9.74 2.47
N MET A 208 -12.43 9.22 1.91
CA MET A 208 -11.50 9.97 1.06
C MET A 208 -11.87 9.95 -0.43
N PHE A 209 -13.04 9.45 -0.81
CA PHE A 209 -13.40 9.33 -2.22
C PHE A 209 -14.13 10.58 -2.68
N HIS A 210 -13.37 11.60 -3.07
CA HIS A 210 -13.94 12.84 -3.60
C HIS A 210 -14.66 12.61 -4.92
N TYR A 211 -15.91 13.07 -4.98
CA TYR A 211 -16.81 12.91 -6.12
C TYR A 211 -17.73 14.12 -6.21
N ASP A 212 -17.66 14.90 -7.29
CA ASP A 212 -18.47 16.11 -7.45
C ASP A 212 -19.73 15.90 -8.28
N ALA A 213 -19.59 15.32 -9.47
CA ALA A 213 -20.70 15.00 -10.35
C ALA A 213 -20.33 13.91 -11.36
N ASP A 214 -21.34 13.28 -11.95
CA ASP A 214 -21.21 12.17 -12.91
C ASP A 214 -20.42 12.51 -14.18
N ASP A 215 -20.22 13.80 -14.45
CA ASP A 215 -19.63 14.31 -15.68
C ASP A 215 -18.32 15.09 -15.46
N ILE A 216 -17.86 15.23 -14.21
CA ILE A 216 -16.61 15.91 -13.84
C ILE A 216 -15.53 14.84 -13.61
N VAL A 217 -14.53 14.79 -14.48
CA VAL A 217 -13.36 13.91 -14.31
C VAL A 217 -12.36 14.57 -13.37
N LEU A 218 -12.02 13.90 -12.28
CA LEU A 218 -11.17 14.39 -11.21
C LEU A 218 -9.74 13.80 -11.25
N GLY A 219 -9.57 12.58 -11.79
CA GLY A 219 -8.29 11.89 -11.80
C GLY A 219 -8.22 10.74 -12.80
N SER A 220 -7.17 9.92 -12.72
CA SER A 220 -6.96 8.76 -13.62
C SER A 220 -8.07 7.71 -13.52
N GLU A 221 -8.68 7.61 -12.35
CA GLU A 221 -9.77 6.67 -12.08
C GLU A 221 -11.12 7.16 -12.59
N GLY A 222 -11.22 8.43 -13.03
CA GLY A 222 -12.42 9.01 -13.63
C GLY A 222 -13.04 10.10 -12.76
N VAL A 223 -14.32 9.97 -12.42
CA VAL A 223 -15.09 11.00 -11.69
C VAL A 223 -14.91 10.96 -10.18
N VAL A 224 -14.04 10.08 -9.69
CA VAL A 224 -13.68 9.95 -8.27
C VAL A 224 -12.16 10.02 -8.15
N THR A 225 -11.67 10.70 -7.12
CA THR A 225 -10.24 10.70 -6.74
C THR A 225 -10.09 10.64 -5.23
N GLY A 226 -8.89 10.30 -4.75
CA GLY A 226 -8.56 10.36 -3.33
C GLY A 226 -8.35 11.81 -2.89
N ASP A 227 -9.27 12.36 -2.09
CA ASP A 227 -9.14 13.69 -1.50
C ASP A 227 -10.13 13.96 -0.33
N ILE A 228 -9.80 14.92 0.54
CA ILE A 228 -10.73 15.62 1.43
C ILE A 228 -10.57 17.14 1.27
N ASP A 229 -11.67 17.86 1.10
CA ASP A 229 -11.66 19.30 0.83
C ASP A 229 -12.79 20.06 1.54
N GLY A 230 -12.83 21.38 1.34
CA GLY A 230 -13.91 22.26 1.80
C GLY A 230 -14.34 22.02 3.26
N ASN A 231 -15.64 21.86 3.46
CA ASN A 231 -16.23 21.63 4.79
C ASN A 231 -15.83 20.28 5.40
N HIS A 232 -15.46 19.28 4.59
CA HIS A 232 -14.99 18.00 5.09
C HIS A 232 -13.61 18.15 5.75
N LEU A 233 -12.67 18.82 5.07
CA LEU A 233 -11.34 19.14 5.61
C LEU A 233 -11.42 20.06 6.83
N GLN A 234 -12.29 21.07 6.81
CA GLN A 234 -12.50 21.96 7.97
C GLN A 234 -13.03 21.21 9.19
N TRP A 235 -13.99 20.30 8.99
CA TRP A 235 -14.46 19.44 10.07
C TRP A 235 -13.34 18.56 10.63
N PHE A 236 -12.57 17.91 9.75
CA PHE A 236 -11.45 17.06 10.15
C PHE A 236 -10.43 17.82 10.99
N GLU A 237 -10.02 19.00 10.53
CA GLU A 237 -9.13 19.88 11.27
C GLU A 237 -9.72 20.32 12.62
N SER A 238 -11.03 20.62 12.67
CA SER A 238 -11.69 21.01 13.93
C SER A 238 -11.68 19.89 14.98
N VAL A 239 -11.90 18.64 14.57
CA VAL A 239 -11.87 17.47 15.45
C VAL A 239 -10.47 17.31 16.04
N LEU A 240 -9.43 17.33 15.19
CA LEU A 240 -8.05 17.17 15.63
C LEU A 240 -7.58 18.32 16.53
N SER A 241 -8.03 19.54 16.26
CA SER A 241 -7.75 20.71 17.09
C SER A 241 -8.38 20.61 18.47
N GLU A 242 -9.65 20.22 18.56
CA GLU A 242 -10.34 20.05 19.86
C GLU A 242 -9.72 18.91 20.67
N ALA A 243 -9.30 17.82 20.01
CA ALA A 243 -8.65 16.67 20.64
C ALA A 243 -7.40 17.04 21.45
N GLN A 244 -6.62 18.03 21.01
CA GLN A 244 -5.41 18.47 21.71
C GLN A 244 -5.71 19.00 23.13
N ASN A 245 -6.95 19.40 23.40
CA ASN A 245 -7.37 19.98 24.67
C ASN A 245 -8.06 18.98 25.61
N ILE A 246 -8.17 17.70 25.21
CA ILE A 246 -8.87 16.67 25.96
C ILE A 246 -7.83 15.75 26.62
N ALA A 247 -7.62 15.91 27.92
CA ALA A 247 -6.53 15.24 28.65
C ALA A 247 -6.59 13.70 28.64
N SER A 248 -7.78 13.12 28.44
CA SER A 248 -7.98 11.67 28.33
C SER A 248 -7.55 11.12 26.97
N ILE A 249 -7.51 11.93 25.90
CA ILE A 249 -7.00 11.49 24.59
C ILE A 249 -5.47 11.49 24.67
N LYS A 250 -4.88 10.30 24.59
CA LYS A 250 -3.43 10.10 24.58
C LYS A 250 -2.90 9.76 23.21
N HIS A 251 -3.70 9.06 22.39
CA HIS A 251 -3.34 8.74 21.01
C HIS A 251 -4.41 9.21 20.04
N ILE A 252 -3.98 9.57 18.84
CA ILE A 252 -4.85 9.89 17.71
C ILE A 252 -4.56 8.90 16.58
N VAL A 253 -5.58 8.14 16.22
CA VAL A 253 -5.58 7.17 15.13
C VAL A 253 -6.54 7.64 14.05
N VAL A 254 -6.06 7.80 12.83
CA VAL A 254 -6.88 8.11 11.67
C VAL A 254 -6.97 6.86 10.80
N GLN A 255 -8.15 6.55 10.26
CA GLN A 255 -8.30 5.53 9.22
C GLN A 255 -8.93 6.11 7.96
N SER A 256 -8.45 5.65 6.82
CA SER A 256 -9.15 5.71 5.54
C SER A 256 -8.64 4.58 4.65
N HIS A 257 -9.38 4.24 3.60
CA HIS A 257 -8.97 3.14 2.74
C HIS A 257 -7.65 3.41 2.00
N LEU A 258 -7.47 4.63 1.49
CA LEU A 258 -6.35 4.96 0.61
C LEU A 258 -5.05 5.30 1.38
N PRO A 259 -3.90 4.73 0.97
CA PRO A 259 -2.60 5.19 1.43
C PRO A 259 -2.30 6.62 0.96
N ILE A 260 -1.64 7.40 1.82
CA ILE A 260 -1.25 8.81 1.57
C ILE A 260 0.27 9.01 1.50
N ILE A 261 1.08 8.04 1.94
CA ILE A 261 2.55 8.09 1.83
C ILE A 261 3.03 6.99 0.87
N TYR A 262 3.62 7.40 -0.25
CA TYR A 262 4.35 6.53 -1.18
C TYR A 262 5.81 6.35 -0.71
N PRO A 263 6.43 5.17 -0.86
CA PRO A 263 5.94 3.96 -1.52
C PRO A 263 5.20 3.02 -0.58
N VAL A 264 4.42 2.14 -1.18
CA VAL A 264 3.70 1.05 -0.52
C VAL A 264 3.90 -0.25 -1.29
N ARG A 265 3.94 -1.35 -0.57
CA ARG A 265 3.90 -2.70 -1.13
C ARG A 265 2.51 -2.99 -1.67
N LYS A 266 2.39 -3.82 -2.69
CA LYS A 266 1.12 -4.09 -3.37
C LYS A 266 1.01 -5.54 -3.84
N TYR A 267 -0.16 -6.13 -3.73
CA TYR A 267 -0.42 -7.49 -4.23
C TYR A 267 -1.86 -7.64 -4.74
N ALA A 268 -2.05 -8.03 -5.99
CA ALA A 268 -3.35 -8.32 -6.58
C ALA A 268 -4.47 -7.32 -6.18
N SER A 269 -4.20 -6.03 -6.38
CA SER A 269 -5.11 -4.92 -6.05
C SER A 269 -5.21 -3.92 -7.20
N SER A 270 -6.12 -2.95 -7.07
CA SER A 270 -6.11 -1.76 -7.90
C SER A 270 -4.82 -0.97 -7.66
N GLY A 271 -4.40 -0.85 -6.40
CA GLY A 271 -3.15 -0.22 -6.02
C GLY A 271 -3.24 1.30 -6.01
N MET A 272 -4.45 1.83 -5.80
CA MET A 272 -4.73 3.26 -5.74
C MET A 272 -4.01 3.90 -4.55
N LEU A 273 -3.70 5.18 -4.66
CA LEU A 273 -3.19 6.01 -3.59
C LEU A 273 -3.83 7.39 -3.73
N VAL A 274 -3.82 8.17 -2.66
CA VAL A 274 -4.12 9.60 -2.76
C VAL A 274 -3.04 10.24 -3.63
N ASP A 275 -3.46 11.08 -4.58
CA ASP A 275 -2.53 11.81 -5.43
C ASP A 275 -1.57 12.65 -4.59
N LYS A 276 -0.30 12.77 -5.00
CA LYS A 276 0.75 13.39 -4.17
C LYS A 276 0.39 14.78 -3.64
N LYS A 277 -0.17 15.63 -4.50
CA LYS A 277 -0.58 17.00 -4.13
C LYS A 277 -1.59 17.00 -2.99
N GLU A 278 -2.60 16.14 -3.10
CA GLU A 278 -3.65 16.03 -2.08
C GLU A 278 -3.14 15.30 -0.83
N SER A 279 -2.23 14.33 -0.99
CA SER A 279 -1.53 13.68 0.12
C SER A 279 -0.79 14.69 0.98
N GLU A 280 0.00 15.60 0.40
CA GLU A 280 0.71 16.63 1.18
C GLU A 280 -0.24 17.60 1.88
N LYS A 281 -1.38 17.95 1.27
CA LYS A 281 -2.43 18.75 1.92
C LYS A 281 -2.94 18.06 3.18
N ILE A 282 -3.23 16.76 3.10
CA ILE A 282 -3.72 15.96 4.23
C ILE A 282 -2.62 15.77 5.28
N LEU A 283 -1.40 15.40 4.86
CA LEU A 283 -0.25 15.21 5.73
C LEU A 283 0.06 16.48 6.53
N ASN A 284 -0.07 17.67 5.96
CA ASN A 284 0.12 18.92 6.69
C ASN A 284 -0.84 19.07 7.89
N VAL A 285 -2.09 18.63 7.75
CA VAL A 285 -3.05 18.61 8.87
C VAL A 285 -2.65 17.56 9.90
N LEU A 286 -2.31 16.34 9.47
CA LEU A 286 -1.87 15.26 10.37
C LEU A 286 -0.63 15.65 11.18
N ARG A 287 0.36 16.25 10.52
CA ARG A 287 1.60 16.80 11.13
C ARG A 287 1.27 17.88 12.15
N LYS A 288 0.42 18.84 11.79
CA LYS A 288 0.03 19.98 12.64
C LYS A 288 -0.57 19.52 13.98
N TYR A 289 -1.38 18.48 13.97
CA TYR A 289 -2.06 17.97 15.17
C TYR A 289 -1.45 16.67 15.73
N LYS A 290 -0.24 16.31 15.28
CA LYS A 290 0.57 15.21 15.82
C LYS A 290 -0.20 13.88 15.85
N VAL A 291 -0.84 13.52 14.74
CA VAL A 291 -1.47 12.21 14.60
C VAL A 291 -0.40 11.11 14.71
N ASP A 292 -0.68 10.08 15.51
CA ASP A 292 0.29 9.03 15.80
C ASP A 292 0.29 7.97 14.70
N LEU A 293 -0.89 7.52 14.30
CA LEU A 293 -1.08 6.39 13.42
C LEU A 293 -2.17 6.67 12.38
N TYR A 294 -1.84 6.48 11.10
CA TYR A 294 -2.76 6.47 9.98
C TYR A 294 -2.87 5.04 9.44
N LEU A 295 -4.07 4.47 9.49
CA LEU A 295 -4.39 3.11 9.05
C LEU A 295 -5.02 3.13 7.67
N ALA A 296 -4.52 2.29 6.77
CA ALA A 296 -5.04 2.14 5.41
C ALA A 296 -5.07 0.68 4.92
N GLY A 297 -5.78 0.47 3.81
CA GLY A 297 -5.93 -0.80 3.08
C GLY A 297 -5.52 -0.63 1.61
N GLU A 298 -6.41 -1.01 0.69
CA GLU A 298 -6.35 -0.86 -0.78
C GLU A 298 -5.33 -1.76 -1.46
N VAL A 299 -4.13 -1.87 -0.93
CA VAL A 299 -2.99 -2.48 -1.64
C VAL A 299 -2.77 -3.95 -1.31
N HIS A 300 -3.57 -4.52 -0.40
CA HIS A 300 -3.54 -5.91 0.04
C HIS A 300 -2.17 -6.39 0.55
N MET A 301 -1.34 -5.48 1.08
CA MET A 301 -0.03 -5.78 1.64
C MET A 301 0.28 -4.88 2.83
N ASN A 302 1.14 -5.36 3.71
CA ASN A 302 1.56 -4.61 4.88
C ASN A 302 2.75 -3.71 4.54
N THR A 303 2.64 -2.41 4.81
CA THR A 303 3.75 -1.45 4.73
C THR A 303 3.66 -0.47 5.88
N VAL A 304 4.76 -0.34 6.63
CA VAL A 304 4.94 0.74 7.60
C VAL A 304 5.81 1.81 6.97
N THR A 305 5.30 3.04 6.93
CA THR A 305 6.04 4.19 6.43
C THR A 305 6.00 5.31 7.48
N LYS A 306 7.17 5.87 7.80
CA LYS A 306 7.27 7.06 8.65
C LYS A 306 7.26 8.30 7.78
N ASP A 307 6.43 9.27 8.14
CA ASP A 307 6.49 10.60 7.55
C ASP A 307 7.87 11.24 7.79
N PRO A 308 8.56 11.77 6.77
CA PRO A 308 9.89 12.35 6.94
C PRO A 308 9.89 13.64 7.78
N GLU A 309 8.74 14.29 7.97
CA GLU A 309 8.63 15.61 8.61
C GLU A 309 7.98 15.57 10.01
N SER A 310 7.55 14.39 10.46
CA SER A 310 6.91 14.21 11.76
C SER A 310 7.07 12.80 12.30
N ASP A 311 6.44 12.51 13.44
CA ASP A 311 6.42 11.17 14.04
C ASP A 311 5.19 10.35 13.61
N LEU A 312 4.42 10.83 12.63
CA LEU A 312 3.31 10.10 12.03
C LEU A 312 3.79 8.79 11.40
N ILE A 313 3.10 7.70 11.75
CA ILE A 313 3.22 6.41 11.06
C ILE A 313 2.00 6.16 10.19
N GLN A 314 2.23 5.87 8.91
CA GLN A 314 1.27 5.16 8.08
C GLN A 314 1.50 3.66 8.22
N LEU A 315 0.47 2.92 8.60
CA LEU A 315 0.40 1.47 8.48
C LEU A 315 -0.68 1.12 7.46
N VAL A 316 -0.23 0.75 6.27
CA VAL A 316 -1.07 0.05 5.30
C VAL A 316 -1.03 -1.42 5.67
N ALA A 317 -2.18 -2.06 5.87
CA ALA A 317 -2.23 -3.46 6.30
C ALA A 317 -3.02 -4.31 5.31
N ARG A 318 -2.91 -5.63 5.47
CA ARG A 318 -3.70 -6.63 4.75
C ARG A 318 -4.62 -7.33 5.74
N GLY A 319 -5.89 -7.52 5.39
CA GLY A 319 -6.84 -8.34 6.15
C GLY A 319 -7.62 -9.33 5.29
N ASN A 320 -7.30 -9.47 3.99
CA ASN A 320 -8.01 -10.37 3.06
C ASN A 320 -8.19 -11.76 3.67
N ASN A 321 -9.44 -12.20 3.77
CA ASN A 321 -9.84 -13.49 4.33
C ASN A 321 -9.27 -13.77 5.75
N LEU A 322 -9.03 -12.71 6.54
CA LEU A 322 -8.36 -12.80 7.85
C LEU A 322 -7.01 -13.54 7.77
N SER A 323 -6.33 -13.45 6.62
CA SER A 323 -5.03 -14.09 6.42
C SER A 323 -3.94 -13.46 7.28
N ASN A 324 -4.07 -12.16 7.58
CA ASN A 324 -3.18 -11.39 8.43
C ASN A 324 -4.03 -10.71 9.51
N MET A 325 -3.52 -10.70 10.74
CA MET A 325 -4.17 -10.07 11.88
C MET A 325 -3.23 -9.03 12.47
N THR A 326 -3.61 -7.76 12.44
CA THR A 326 -2.85 -6.68 13.03
C THR A 326 -3.48 -6.29 14.37
N LEU A 327 -2.76 -6.57 15.44
CA LEU A 327 -3.15 -6.28 16.82
C LEU A 327 -2.48 -4.99 17.26
N VAL A 328 -3.25 -4.09 17.87
CA VAL A 328 -2.72 -2.83 18.43
C VAL A 328 -3.04 -2.79 19.91
N ASP A 329 -2.03 -3.00 20.74
CA ASP A 329 -2.08 -2.80 22.17
C ASP A 329 -1.84 -1.33 22.49
N VAL A 330 -2.71 -0.76 23.32
CA VAL A 330 -2.76 0.64 23.67
C VAL A 330 -2.49 0.80 25.15
N ASP A 331 -1.34 1.41 25.45
CA ASP A 331 -0.96 1.90 26.77
C ASP A 331 -1.16 3.43 26.83
N PRO A 332 -1.08 4.09 28.01
CA PRO A 332 -1.20 5.54 28.11
C PRO A 332 -0.26 6.31 27.18
N ASP A 333 1.01 5.91 27.07
CA ASP A 333 2.01 6.63 26.28
C ASP A 333 2.60 5.79 25.14
N LYS A 334 2.07 4.60 24.88
CA LYS A 334 2.66 3.67 23.91
C LYS A 334 1.60 2.92 23.09
N LEU A 335 1.87 2.75 21.80
CA LEU A 335 1.18 1.81 20.92
C LEU A 335 2.13 0.68 20.57
N SER A 336 1.73 -0.56 20.83
CA SER A 336 2.47 -1.77 20.42
C SER A 336 1.67 -2.54 19.38
N ILE A 337 2.19 -2.61 18.17
CA ILE A 337 1.53 -3.18 17.01
C ILE A 337 2.23 -4.49 16.66
N ASN A 338 1.47 -5.57 16.51
CA ASN A 338 1.99 -6.88 16.10
C ASN A 338 1.12 -7.44 14.98
N THR A 339 1.74 -7.94 13.92
CA THR A 339 1.02 -8.58 12.82
C THR A 339 1.35 -10.07 12.77
N PHE A 340 0.31 -10.90 12.69
CA PHE A 340 0.42 -12.35 12.59
C PHE A 340 -0.25 -12.85 11.32
N HIS A 341 0.32 -13.87 10.70
CA HIS A 341 -0.34 -14.62 9.64
C HIS A 341 -1.28 -15.68 10.24
N TRP A 342 -2.30 -16.12 9.49
CA TRP A 342 -3.31 -17.09 9.96
C TRP A 342 -2.70 -18.45 10.37
N ASN A 343 -1.59 -18.84 9.74
CA ASN A 343 -0.82 -20.03 10.10
C ASN A 343 -0.08 -19.91 11.46
N GLY A 344 -0.10 -18.73 12.10
CA GLY A 344 0.56 -18.44 13.38
C GLY A 344 1.93 -17.78 13.27
N ASP A 345 2.44 -17.52 12.06
CA ASP A 345 3.72 -16.82 11.90
C ASP A 345 3.63 -15.36 12.38
N HIS A 346 4.57 -14.96 13.23
CA HIS A 346 4.76 -13.56 13.58
C HIS A 346 5.48 -12.83 12.44
N LEU A 347 4.77 -11.90 11.80
CA LEU A 347 5.24 -11.17 10.62
C LEU A 347 6.07 -9.93 10.98
N GLY A 348 5.82 -9.32 12.14
CA GLY A 348 6.64 -8.23 12.67
C GLY A 348 5.93 -7.43 13.75
N CYS A 349 6.71 -6.64 14.47
CA CYS A 349 6.23 -5.71 15.48
C CYS A 349 6.66 -4.28 15.18
N LEU A 350 5.88 -3.32 15.69
CA LEU A 350 6.14 -1.89 15.66
C LEU A 350 5.73 -1.29 17.00
N THR A 351 6.55 -0.42 17.55
CA THR A 351 6.26 0.36 18.76
C THR A 351 6.31 1.85 18.42
N ILE A 352 5.30 2.59 18.87
CA ILE A 352 5.30 4.06 18.93
C ILE A 352 5.25 4.43 20.41
N ASP A 353 6.37 4.89 20.97
CA ASP A 353 6.52 5.18 22.40
C ASP A 353 6.73 6.68 22.62
N LYS A 354 5.82 7.31 23.36
CA LYS A 354 5.79 8.75 23.67
C LYS A 354 6.14 9.06 25.13
N SER A 355 6.65 8.09 25.88
CA SER A 355 7.01 8.28 27.29
C SER A 355 8.20 9.23 27.50
N GLY A 356 9.01 9.42 26.45
CA GLY A 356 10.20 10.26 26.47
C GLY A 356 10.02 11.66 25.88
N ARG A 357 11.15 12.36 25.68
CA ARG A 357 11.19 13.64 24.95
C ARG A 357 11.09 13.37 23.44
N GLY A 358 9.87 13.32 22.93
CA GLY A 358 9.57 12.96 21.54
C GLY A 358 9.23 11.47 21.37
N SER A 359 8.73 11.09 20.20
CA SER A 359 8.32 9.71 19.94
C SER A 359 9.51 8.84 19.54
N LYS A 360 9.64 7.69 20.20
CA LYS A 360 10.57 6.62 19.79
C LYS A 360 9.78 5.59 18.98
N ILE A 361 10.22 5.38 17.74
CA ILE A 361 9.55 4.48 16.80
C ILE A 361 10.52 3.36 16.43
N GLU A 362 10.16 2.13 16.77
CA GLU A 362 10.98 0.95 16.54
C GLU A 362 10.12 -0.15 15.95
N GLY A 363 10.55 -0.73 14.83
CA GLY A 363 9.86 -1.87 14.24
C GLY A 363 10.83 -2.86 13.61
N ASP A 364 10.36 -4.09 13.42
CA ASP A 364 11.12 -5.18 12.85
C ASP A 364 10.39 -5.87 11.68
N ARG A 365 11.14 -6.66 10.92
CA ARG A 365 10.60 -7.54 9.86
C ARG A 365 9.65 -6.81 8.89
N LEU A 366 8.37 -7.18 8.86
CA LEU A 366 7.35 -6.60 8.01
C LEU A 366 6.90 -5.20 8.46
N LEU A 367 7.00 -4.93 9.76
CA LEU A 367 6.58 -3.67 10.36
C LEU A 367 7.76 -2.72 10.62
N LYS A 368 8.97 -3.04 10.14
CA LYS A 368 10.09 -2.10 10.13
C LYS A 368 9.74 -0.92 9.21
N PRO A 369 9.73 0.32 9.72
CA PRO A 369 9.43 1.49 8.89
C PRO A 369 10.39 1.60 7.70
N ILE A 370 9.83 1.71 6.51
CA ILE A 370 10.62 1.96 5.30
C ILE A 370 10.91 3.45 5.17
N HIS A 371 12.06 3.80 4.58
CA HIS A 371 12.37 5.18 4.23
C HIS A 371 11.70 5.50 2.88
N PRO A 372 10.81 6.52 2.77
CA PRO A 372 10.07 6.80 1.54
C PRO A 372 10.93 7.04 0.29
N LYS A 373 12.10 7.63 0.49
CA LYS A 373 13.10 7.91 -0.57
C LYS A 373 14.29 6.94 -0.56
N GLY A 374 14.16 5.78 0.09
CA GLY A 374 15.25 4.83 0.29
C GLY A 374 15.34 3.72 -0.76
N LEU A 375 16.33 2.83 -0.58
CA LEU A 375 16.45 1.55 -1.27
C LEU A 375 15.27 0.63 -0.92
N GLN A 376 14.44 0.29 -1.90
CA GLN A 376 13.27 -0.58 -1.69
C GLN A 376 13.54 -2.02 -2.11
N ILE A 377 14.29 -2.20 -3.20
CA ILE A 377 14.64 -3.51 -3.77
C ILE A 377 16.15 -3.60 -3.88
N HIS A 378 16.73 -4.71 -3.42
CA HIS A 378 18.12 -5.06 -3.62
C HIS A 378 18.27 -6.58 -3.63
N TRP A 379 18.64 -7.12 -4.79
CA TRP A 379 18.99 -8.53 -4.95
C TRP A 379 20.49 -8.62 -5.23
N SER A 380 21.28 -8.90 -4.19
CA SER A 380 22.72 -9.15 -4.32
C SER A 380 23.05 -10.59 -4.70
N PHE A 381 22.09 -11.51 -4.63
CA PHE A 381 22.29 -12.95 -4.84
C PHE A 381 23.23 -13.65 -3.82
N ASP A 382 23.62 -12.97 -2.74
CA ASP A 382 24.41 -13.56 -1.66
C ASP A 382 23.60 -14.48 -0.73
N GLU A 383 22.29 -14.23 -0.62
CA GLU A 383 21.38 -15.01 0.21
C GLU A 383 20.27 -15.65 -0.63
N GLN A 384 20.29 -16.97 -0.73
CA GLN A 384 19.17 -17.79 -1.21
C GLN A 384 18.36 -18.31 -0.02
N LEU A 385 17.07 -18.01 0.00
CA LEU A 385 16.15 -18.40 1.06
C LEU A 385 15.60 -19.81 0.82
N ASN A 386 15.57 -20.61 1.89
CA ASN A 386 14.84 -21.87 1.92
C ASN A 386 13.41 -21.70 2.51
N GLU A 387 12.67 -22.80 2.59
CA GLU A 387 11.31 -22.84 3.13
C GLU A 387 11.20 -22.33 4.57
N GLN A 388 12.21 -22.55 5.40
CA GLN A 388 12.21 -22.07 6.79
C GLN A 388 12.47 -20.55 6.89
N GLN A 389 13.21 -19.99 5.94
CA GLN A 389 13.64 -18.59 5.96
C GLN A 389 12.70 -17.63 5.21
N TYR A 390 11.90 -18.13 4.26
CA TYR A 390 10.95 -17.35 3.50
C TYR A 390 9.58 -17.37 4.17
N LYS A 391 9.10 -16.19 4.59
CA LYS A 391 7.78 -16.00 5.17
C LYS A 391 7.06 -14.90 4.42
N SER A 392 6.23 -15.29 3.47
CA SER A 392 5.40 -14.33 2.74
C SER A 392 4.20 -13.91 3.59
N SER A 393 3.91 -12.61 3.63
CA SER A 393 2.69 -12.10 4.25
C SER A 393 1.42 -12.45 3.47
N VAL A 394 1.53 -12.97 2.25
CA VAL A 394 0.38 -13.22 1.36
C VAL A 394 -0.05 -14.69 1.44
N ASP A 395 0.83 -15.60 1.05
CA ASP A 395 0.53 -17.03 0.97
C ASP A 395 1.00 -17.81 2.22
N GLY A 396 1.84 -17.20 3.07
CA GLY A 396 2.42 -17.83 4.26
C GLY A 396 3.28 -19.06 4.01
N THR A 397 3.64 -19.33 2.75
CA THR A 397 4.35 -20.56 2.34
C THR A 397 5.41 -20.27 1.30
N PHE A 398 6.36 -21.19 1.16
CA PHE A 398 7.36 -21.13 0.10
C PHE A 398 6.68 -21.21 -1.28
N PRO A 399 7.16 -20.46 -2.28
CA PRO A 399 6.57 -20.49 -3.63
C PRO A 399 6.54 -21.92 -4.17
N LYS A 400 5.44 -22.27 -4.83
CA LYS A 400 5.24 -23.59 -5.43
C LYS A 400 4.49 -23.49 -6.73
N LYS A 401 4.52 -24.57 -7.51
CA LYS A 401 3.82 -24.65 -8.79
C LYS A 401 2.33 -24.32 -8.60
N SER A 402 1.83 -23.34 -9.36
CA SER A 402 0.42 -22.94 -9.32
C SER A 402 -0.12 -22.77 -10.73
N LYS A 403 -1.19 -23.49 -11.07
CA LYS A 403 -1.86 -23.37 -12.37
C LYS A 403 -2.57 -22.03 -12.55
N HIS A 404 -2.80 -21.30 -11.46
CA HIS A 404 -3.54 -20.04 -11.46
C HIS A 404 -2.65 -18.81 -11.61
N ASN A 405 -1.32 -18.97 -11.50
CA ASN A 405 -0.37 -17.89 -11.70
C ASN A 405 0.55 -18.25 -12.87
N VAL A 406 0.58 -17.39 -13.89
CA VAL A 406 1.31 -17.64 -15.16
C VAL A 406 2.81 -17.85 -14.95
N PHE A 407 3.40 -17.24 -13.92
CA PHE A 407 4.81 -17.41 -13.61
C PHE A 407 5.08 -18.71 -12.85
N LEU A 408 4.22 -19.02 -11.88
CA LEU A 408 4.35 -20.24 -11.07
C LEU A 408 3.90 -21.51 -11.81
N SER A 409 3.15 -21.41 -12.91
CA SER A 409 2.60 -22.57 -13.61
C SER A 409 3.67 -23.48 -14.22
N GLU A 410 4.86 -22.93 -14.49
CA GLU A 410 5.98 -23.62 -15.14
C GLU A 410 7.17 -23.86 -14.19
N ILE A 411 7.09 -23.42 -12.93
CA ILE A 411 8.16 -23.63 -11.95
C ILE A 411 7.92 -24.91 -11.18
N SER A 412 8.90 -25.83 -11.23
CA SER A 412 8.86 -27.06 -10.44
C SER A 412 9.70 -26.96 -9.17
N ASN A 413 10.87 -26.32 -9.23
CA ASN A 413 11.81 -26.13 -8.12
C ASN A 413 12.22 -24.64 -8.03
N PRO A 414 11.49 -23.82 -7.26
CA PRO A 414 11.79 -22.40 -7.17
C PRO A 414 13.09 -22.15 -6.38
N ASN A 415 13.96 -21.31 -6.94
CA ASN A 415 14.98 -20.59 -6.19
C ASN A 415 14.37 -19.27 -5.69
N VAL A 416 14.70 -18.87 -4.47
CA VAL A 416 14.23 -17.61 -3.89
C VAL A 416 15.42 -16.81 -3.39
N TYR A 417 15.68 -15.65 -3.97
CA TYR A 417 16.79 -14.77 -3.61
C TYR A 417 16.27 -13.63 -2.75
N SER A 418 16.88 -13.46 -1.57
CA SER A 418 16.46 -12.49 -0.57
C SER A 418 16.48 -11.07 -1.12
N ASN A 419 15.50 -10.26 -0.75
CA ASN A 419 15.53 -8.82 -0.99
C ASN A 419 16.06 -8.09 0.25
N GLY A 420 17.22 -7.46 0.11
CA GLY A 420 17.87 -6.64 1.13
C GLY A 420 17.32 -5.21 1.26
N GLY A 421 16.39 -4.83 0.38
CA GLY A 421 15.75 -3.52 0.36
C GLY A 421 14.64 -3.34 1.42
N GLY A 422 14.10 -2.12 1.54
CA GLY A 422 13.03 -1.78 2.48
C GLY A 422 11.73 -2.59 2.30
N PHE A 423 11.49 -3.12 1.10
CA PHE A 423 10.35 -3.99 0.83
C PHE A 423 10.53 -5.44 1.33
N ASN A 424 11.66 -5.74 1.96
CA ASN A 424 12.02 -6.99 2.64
C ASN A 424 11.71 -8.28 1.84
N LYS A 425 11.68 -9.41 2.55
CA LYS A 425 11.50 -10.76 1.99
C LYS A 425 10.21 -10.98 1.20
N ASP A 426 9.16 -10.19 1.36
CA ASP A 426 7.97 -10.32 0.51
C ASP A 426 8.27 -10.01 -0.97
N TYR A 427 9.27 -9.15 -1.21
CA TYR A 427 9.77 -8.82 -2.55
C TYR A 427 11.03 -9.61 -2.92
N SER A 428 11.26 -10.77 -2.29
CA SER A 428 12.32 -11.69 -2.71
C SER A 428 12.08 -12.14 -4.15
N LEU A 429 13.17 -12.26 -4.91
CA LEU A 429 13.11 -12.66 -6.31
C LEU A 429 12.94 -14.18 -6.41
N ILE A 430 11.91 -14.62 -7.14
CA ILE A 430 11.64 -16.03 -7.39
C ILE A 430 12.17 -16.39 -8.76
N GLY A 431 12.82 -17.53 -8.88
CA GLY A 431 13.26 -18.02 -10.18
C GLY A 431 13.43 -19.51 -10.34
N THR A 432 13.81 -19.89 -11.55
CA THR A 432 14.19 -21.25 -11.96
C THR A 432 15.31 -21.16 -12.98
N ASP A 433 16.06 -22.26 -13.11
CA ASP A 433 17.09 -22.44 -14.14
C ASP A 433 18.17 -21.34 -14.15
N ALA A 434 18.44 -20.74 -12.98
CA ALA A 434 19.48 -19.76 -12.75
C ALA A 434 20.45 -20.29 -11.68
N LYS A 435 21.74 -19.97 -11.80
CA LYS A 435 22.79 -20.51 -10.91
C LYS A 435 23.58 -19.41 -10.24
N ILE A 436 23.78 -19.52 -8.94
CA ILE A 436 24.69 -18.63 -8.21
C ILE A 436 26.13 -18.92 -8.65
N VAL A 437 26.87 -17.85 -8.95
CA VAL A 437 28.28 -17.87 -9.31
C VAL A 437 29.01 -16.74 -8.57
N LYS A 438 30.34 -16.70 -8.65
CA LYS A 438 31.10 -15.56 -8.12
C LYS A 438 30.80 -14.30 -8.94
N GLY A 439 30.39 -13.23 -8.26
CA GLY A 439 30.07 -11.94 -8.85
C GLY A 439 31.25 -10.97 -8.90
N ILE A 440 30.96 -9.74 -9.33
CA ILE A 440 31.88 -8.61 -9.16
C ILE A 440 31.88 -8.16 -7.70
N ILE A 441 30.72 -8.29 -7.04
CA ILE A 441 30.52 -7.97 -5.63
C ILE A 441 29.81 -9.16 -4.99
N GLY A 442 30.54 -9.95 -4.19
CA GLY A 442 29.96 -11.15 -3.60
C GLY A 442 29.59 -12.19 -4.67
N ASN A 443 28.32 -12.60 -4.68
CA ASN A 443 27.76 -13.54 -5.64
C ASN A 443 27.00 -12.84 -6.76
N ALA A 444 27.00 -13.45 -7.94
CA ALA A 444 26.15 -13.06 -9.06
C ALA A 444 25.22 -14.21 -9.42
N ILE A 445 24.25 -13.93 -10.29
CA ILE A 445 23.40 -14.93 -10.89
C ILE A 445 23.76 -15.13 -12.37
N ALA A 446 23.99 -16.38 -12.75
CA ALA A 446 24.15 -16.80 -14.14
C ALA A 446 22.78 -17.12 -14.76
N ILE A 447 22.48 -16.42 -15.85
CA ILE A 447 21.22 -16.45 -16.58
C ILE A 447 21.42 -17.11 -17.95
N SER A 448 20.54 -18.04 -18.28
CA SER A 448 20.38 -18.62 -19.61
C SER A 448 19.04 -18.19 -20.23
N GLU A 449 18.83 -18.53 -21.51
CA GLU A 449 17.53 -18.30 -22.19
C GLU A 449 16.35 -18.94 -21.47
N SER A 450 16.57 -20.05 -20.74
CA SER A 450 15.52 -20.76 -20.00
C SER A 450 15.29 -20.22 -18.59
N SER A 451 16.19 -19.39 -18.06
CA SER A 451 16.04 -18.82 -16.73
C SER A 451 14.78 -17.96 -16.64
N LYS A 452 14.09 -18.04 -15.50
CA LYS A 452 12.98 -17.16 -15.17
C LYS A 452 13.22 -16.49 -13.83
N LEU A 453 13.06 -15.17 -13.75
CA LEU A 453 13.22 -14.41 -12.52
C LEU A 453 12.15 -13.30 -12.42
N PHE A 454 11.34 -13.33 -11.36
CA PHE A 454 10.23 -12.40 -11.15
C PHE A 454 9.88 -12.24 -9.67
N VAL A 455 9.06 -11.23 -9.37
CA VAL A 455 8.41 -11.09 -8.06
C VAL A 455 6.91 -11.37 -8.17
N LEU A 456 6.32 -11.90 -7.11
CA LEU A 456 4.86 -12.10 -7.03
C LEU A 456 4.10 -10.80 -6.71
N PRO A 457 4.59 -9.93 -5.79
CA PRO A 457 4.02 -8.61 -5.59
C PRO A 457 4.12 -7.68 -6.82
N MET A 458 3.37 -6.60 -6.76
CA MET A 458 3.32 -5.55 -7.77
C MET A 458 4.26 -4.39 -7.41
N GLY A 459 4.68 -3.60 -8.40
CA GLY A 459 5.55 -2.43 -8.18
C GLY A 459 7.04 -2.77 -8.15
N PRO A 460 7.90 -1.91 -7.55
CA PRO A 460 7.56 -0.73 -6.75
C PRO A 460 7.17 0.52 -7.58
N PHE A 461 7.33 0.47 -8.91
CA PHE A 461 7.05 1.62 -9.78
C PHE A 461 5.57 1.98 -9.81
N HIS A 462 5.28 3.27 -9.72
CA HIS A 462 3.93 3.81 -9.79
C HIS A 462 3.98 5.23 -10.37
N SER A 463 3.04 5.55 -11.25
CA SER A 463 2.80 6.88 -11.81
C SER A 463 4.11 7.51 -12.31
N SER A 464 4.26 8.81 -12.10
CA SER A 464 5.44 9.61 -12.42
C SER A 464 6.44 9.76 -11.26
N TYR A 465 6.32 8.98 -10.18
CA TYR A 465 7.22 9.09 -9.02
C TYR A 465 8.70 8.94 -9.40
N ALA A 466 9.57 9.70 -8.76
CA ALA A 466 11.02 9.61 -8.98
C ALA A 466 11.56 8.20 -8.63
N ARG A 467 12.56 7.73 -9.39
CA ARG A 467 13.19 6.43 -9.14
C ARG A 467 14.60 6.35 -9.71
N THR A 468 15.38 5.44 -9.15
CA THR A 468 16.70 5.03 -9.67
C THR A 468 16.73 3.51 -9.75
N VAL A 469 17.19 2.97 -10.88
CA VAL A 469 17.44 1.54 -11.08
C VAL A 469 18.91 1.36 -11.35
N SER A 470 19.57 0.39 -10.71
CA SER A 470 20.95 0.02 -11.00
C SER A 470 21.15 -1.49 -11.04
N CYS A 471 22.16 -1.93 -11.76
CA CYS A 471 22.63 -3.32 -11.76
C CYS A 471 24.02 -3.42 -12.36
N TRP A 472 24.72 -4.50 -12.04
CA TRP A 472 25.91 -4.94 -12.76
C TRP A 472 25.54 -6.01 -13.78
N VAL A 473 26.09 -5.89 -14.98
CA VAL A 473 25.87 -6.80 -16.09
C VAL A 473 27.19 -7.30 -16.64
N LYS A 474 27.21 -8.55 -17.08
CA LYS A 474 28.30 -9.13 -17.88
C LYS A 474 27.71 -10.07 -18.93
N THR A 475 27.93 -9.78 -20.21
CA THR A 475 27.37 -10.57 -21.32
C THR A 475 28.18 -10.39 -22.59
N SER A 476 28.08 -11.36 -23.50
CA SER A 476 28.54 -11.27 -24.89
C SER A 476 27.37 -11.38 -25.89
N ALA A 477 26.12 -11.36 -25.41
CA ALA A 477 24.95 -11.62 -26.24
C ALA A 477 24.57 -10.38 -27.06
N ASP A 478 24.30 -10.58 -28.34
CA ASP A 478 23.77 -9.55 -29.24
C ASP A 478 22.24 -9.47 -29.22
N GLY A 479 21.70 -8.47 -29.92
CA GLY A 479 20.27 -8.20 -29.99
C GLY A 479 19.74 -7.46 -28.76
N LYS A 480 18.41 -7.42 -28.62
CA LYS A 480 17.74 -6.75 -27.50
C LYS A 480 17.54 -7.68 -26.31
N ARG A 481 18.33 -7.50 -25.26
CA ARG A 481 18.39 -8.34 -24.05
C ARG A 481 17.77 -7.64 -22.86
N LEU A 482 16.66 -8.18 -22.36
CA LEU A 482 15.86 -7.58 -21.30
C LEU A 482 16.49 -7.77 -19.91
N ILE A 483 16.88 -6.68 -19.25
CA ILE A 483 17.43 -6.70 -17.89
C ILE A 483 16.32 -6.57 -16.85
N LEU A 484 15.41 -5.59 -17.01
CA LEU A 484 14.27 -5.37 -16.12
C LEU A 484 13.03 -5.10 -16.95
N ASN A 485 11.92 -5.69 -16.55
CA ASN A 485 10.60 -5.44 -17.10
C ASN A 485 9.63 -5.04 -15.99
N SER A 486 8.88 -3.96 -16.22
CA SER A 486 7.73 -3.61 -15.41
C SER A 486 6.58 -3.16 -16.29
N GLY A 487 5.43 -3.85 -16.24
CA GLY A 487 4.31 -3.58 -17.13
C GLY A 487 2.96 -3.87 -16.47
N SER A 488 1.92 -3.19 -16.92
CA SER A 488 0.60 -3.36 -16.31
C SER A 488 -0.05 -4.69 -16.67
N PHE A 489 -0.68 -5.32 -15.67
CA PHE A 489 -1.48 -6.52 -15.89
C PHE A 489 -2.93 -6.18 -16.31
N TRP A 490 -3.55 -5.18 -15.68
CA TRP A 490 -4.96 -4.80 -15.92
C TRP A 490 -5.13 -3.51 -16.75
N GLY A 491 -4.10 -2.67 -16.80
CA GLY A 491 -4.18 -1.29 -17.24
C GLY A 491 -4.23 -1.10 -18.76
N LYS A 492 -4.93 -0.04 -19.19
CA LYS A 492 -5.07 0.33 -20.61
C LYS A 492 -3.98 1.28 -21.11
N SER A 493 -3.17 1.87 -20.22
CA SER A 493 -2.20 2.95 -20.53
C SER A 493 -1.18 2.58 -21.61
N GLY A 494 -0.90 1.29 -21.78
CA GLY A 494 0.04 0.79 -22.79
C GLY A 494 1.51 1.16 -22.53
N GLN A 495 1.80 1.86 -21.42
CA GLN A 495 3.17 2.10 -20.98
C GLN A 495 3.67 0.96 -20.08
N PHE A 496 4.95 0.66 -20.26
CA PHE A 496 5.77 -0.19 -19.39
C PHE A 496 7.04 0.59 -19.02
N PHE A 497 7.95 -0.05 -18.29
CA PHE A 497 9.28 0.45 -18.02
C PHE A 497 10.26 -0.71 -18.18
N ASN A 498 10.92 -0.77 -19.34
CA ASN A 498 11.85 -1.83 -19.69
C ASN A 498 13.26 -1.29 -19.75
N LEU A 499 14.16 -1.92 -19.00
CA LEU A 499 15.61 -1.75 -19.13
C LEU A 499 16.17 -2.90 -19.95
N ALA A 500 16.92 -2.61 -21.00
CA ALA A 500 17.51 -3.63 -21.87
C ALA A 500 18.88 -3.19 -22.41
N LEU A 501 19.61 -4.14 -22.98
CA LEU A 501 20.71 -3.87 -23.89
C LEU A 501 20.24 -4.08 -25.33
N ASP A 502 20.54 -3.17 -26.24
CA ASP A 502 20.31 -3.31 -27.69
C ASP A 502 21.65 -3.35 -28.42
N ASN A 503 22.10 -4.57 -28.75
CA ASN A 503 23.46 -4.83 -29.27
C ASN A 503 24.52 -4.16 -28.38
N GLY A 504 24.42 -4.39 -27.07
CA GLY A 504 25.31 -3.82 -26.07
C GLY A 504 25.05 -2.37 -25.66
N ASN A 505 24.17 -1.62 -26.32
CA ASN A 505 23.81 -0.26 -25.87
C ASN A 505 22.70 -0.29 -24.81
N LEU A 506 22.82 0.52 -23.76
CA LEU A 506 21.78 0.63 -22.75
C LEU A 506 20.53 1.31 -23.32
N GLN A 507 19.37 0.66 -23.19
CA GLN A 507 18.08 1.14 -23.65
C GLN A 507 17.04 1.14 -22.52
N VAL A 508 16.28 2.23 -22.45
CA VAL A 508 15.04 2.30 -21.67
C VAL A 508 13.88 2.52 -22.62
N ALA A 509 12.92 1.60 -22.61
CA ALA A 509 11.71 1.69 -23.41
C ALA A 509 10.47 1.78 -22.51
N ILE A 510 9.58 2.70 -22.85
CA ILE A 510 8.30 2.86 -22.14
C ILE A 510 7.09 2.48 -23.00
N ARG A 511 7.28 2.40 -24.32
CA ARG A 511 6.37 1.84 -25.32
C ARG A 511 7.19 1.26 -26.47
N PRO A 512 6.60 0.44 -27.38
CA PRO A 512 7.31 -0.04 -28.57
C PRO A 512 7.88 1.09 -29.44
N ASP A 513 7.21 2.24 -29.42
CA ASP A 513 7.51 3.43 -30.23
C ASP A 513 7.95 4.65 -29.40
N ALA A 514 8.41 4.45 -28.15
CA ALA A 514 8.97 5.51 -27.30
C ALA A 514 10.08 4.94 -26.40
N TYR A 515 11.33 5.28 -26.71
CA TYR A 515 12.52 4.75 -26.04
C TYR A 515 13.73 5.69 -26.17
N ILE A 516 14.67 5.54 -25.24
CA ILE A 516 15.98 6.20 -25.21
C ILE A 516 17.06 5.12 -25.18
N THR A 517 18.11 5.28 -25.98
CA THR A 517 19.22 4.33 -26.11
C THR A 517 20.54 5.08 -26.13
N THR A 518 21.57 4.58 -25.46
CA THR A 518 22.93 5.13 -25.59
C THR A 518 23.48 4.90 -27.00
N ASN A 519 24.35 5.79 -27.48
CA ASN A 519 25.03 5.60 -28.76
C ASN A 519 26.49 5.16 -28.54
N LYS A 520 26.89 4.06 -29.18
CA LYS A 520 28.28 3.55 -29.21
C LYS A 520 28.89 3.27 -27.83
N GLN A 521 28.06 3.11 -26.80
CA GLN A 521 28.46 2.66 -25.48
C GLN A 521 28.15 1.17 -25.37
N ILE A 522 29.00 0.36 -26.00
CA ILE A 522 28.81 -1.09 -26.16
C ILE A 522 29.36 -1.81 -24.93
N VAL A 523 28.48 -2.45 -24.15
CA VAL A 523 28.84 -3.15 -22.90
C VAL A 523 28.69 -4.68 -22.96
N ASN A 524 28.43 -5.24 -24.14
CA ASN A 524 28.35 -6.70 -24.33
C ASN A 524 29.71 -7.30 -24.77
N ASP A 525 30.78 -6.92 -24.07
CA ASP A 525 32.16 -7.31 -24.35
C ASP A 525 32.68 -8.44 -23.42
N ASP A 526 31.76 -9.12 -22.72
CA ASP A 526 32.06 -10.08 -21.66
C ASP A 526 32.92 -9.51 -20.52
N GLN A 527 32.80 -8.21 -20.22
CA GLN A 527 33.30 -7.59 -18.98
C GLN A 527 32.13 -7.12 -18.09
N TRP A 528 32.45 -6.84 -16.82
CA TRP A 528 31.48 -6.29 -15.89
C TRP A 528 31.30 -4.80 -16.14
N HIS A 529 30.05 -4.39 -16.34
CA HIS A 529 29.65 -2.99 -16.45
C HIS A 529 28.54 -2.66 -15.46
N HIS A 530 28.63 -1.49 -14.85
CA HIS A 530 27.57 -0.97 -13.99
C HIS A 530 26.63 -0.09 -14.81
N LEU A 531 25.34 -0.41 -14.79
CA LEU A 531 24.31 0.35 -15.47
C LEU A 531 23.42 1.02 -14.44
N ALA A 532 23.09 2.29 -14.65
CA ALA A 532 22.05 2.95 -13.87
C ALA A 532 21.16 3.86 -14.71
N VAL A 533 19.91 3.96 -14.28
CA VAL A 533 18.89 4.83 -14.88
C VAL A 533 18.27 5.66 -13.77
N VAL A 534 18.31 6.98 -13.93
CA VAL A 534 17.73 7.94 -13.00
C VAL A 534 16.57 8.66 -13.66
N MET A 535 15.43 8.68 -12.97
CA MET A 535 14.22 9.38 -13.38
C MET A 535 13.80 10.32 -12.25
N THR A 536 13.70 11.60 -12.54
CA THR A 536 13.07 12.58 -11.64
C THR A 536 11.55 12.44 -11.68
N GLU A 537 10.88 13.08 -10.73
CA GLU A 537 9.43 13.12 -10.72
C GLU A 537 8.88 13.85 -11.95
N ASP A 538 7.74 13.39 -12.47
CA ASP A 538 7.07 13.94 -13.66
C ASP A 538 7.93 13.97 -14.94
N ALA A 539 9.03 13.22 -14.95
CA ALA A 539 9.96 13.16 -16.06
C ALA A 539 9.30 12.69 -17.37
N THR A 540 9.71 13.36 -18.43
CA THR A 540 9.61 12.88 -19.80
C THR A 540 10.80 11.98 -20.16
N LEU A 541 10.72 11.29 -21.28
CA LEU A 541 11.78 10.41 -21.76
C LEU A 541 13.13 11.13 -21.94
N GLN A 542 13.12 12.40 -22.38
CA GLN A 542 14.34 13.22 -22.51
C GLN A 542 14.98 13.64 -21.19
N GLU A 543 14.25 13.54 -20.08
CA GLU A 543 14.75 13.88 -18.74
C GLU A 543 15.33 12.67 -18.01
N LEU A 544 15.24 11.46 -18.60
CA LEU A 544 15.94 10.30 -18.10
C LEU A 544 17.45 10.46 -18.26
N LYS A 545 18.17 10.12 -17.21
CA LYS A 545 19.64 10.05 -17.23
C LYS A 545 20.08 8.59 -17.26
N LEU A 546 20.92 8.26 -18.24
CA LEU A 546 21.54 6.94 -18.37
C LEU A 546 22.99 7.01 -17.91
N PHE A 547 23.44 6.00 -17.18
CA PHE A 547 24.80 5.90 -16.68
C PHE A 547 25.41 4.54 -17.03
N VAL A 548 26.67 4.57 -17.41
CA VAL A 548 27.52 3.38 -17.60
C VAL A 548 28.82 3.61 -16.83
N ASP A 549 29.19 2.65 -15.98
CA ASP A 549 30.40 2.67 -15.15
C ASP A 549 30.57 3.96 -14.34
N GLY A 550 29.46 4.37 -13.70
CA GLY A 550 29.40 5.57 -12.86
C GLY A 550 29.33 6.89 -13.63
N LYS A 551 29.46 6.88 -14.96
CA LYS A 551 29.47 8.10 -15.79
C LYS A 551 28.15 8.28 -16.52
N ARG A 552 27.65 9.51 -16.52
CA ARG A 552 26.47 9.90 -17.29
C ARG A 552 26.77 9.86 -18.79
N ILE A 553 25.83 9.31 -19.56
CA ILE A 553 25.91 9.24 -21.02
C ILE A 553 24.94 10.26 -21.62
N ASP A 554 25.49 11.32 -22.23
CA ASP A 554 24.70 12.37 -22.90
C ASP A 554 24.51 12.09 -24.40
N ASP A 555 25.38 11.28 -25.02
CA ASP A 555 25.20 10.84 -26.41
C ASP A 555 24.18 9.69 -26.48
N VAL A 556 22.94 10.05 -26.73
CA VAL A 556 21.78 9.16 -26.75
C VAL A 556 20.92 9.39 -27.99
N HIS A 557 20.32 8.31 -28.48
CA HIS A 557 19.26 8.34 -29.45
C HIS A 557 17.90 8.23 -28.74
N MET A 558 16.94 9.09 -29.10
CA MET A 558 15.61 9.10 -28.50
C MET A 558 14.51 9.09 -29.56
N ILE A 559 13.46 8.31 -29.30
CA ILE A 559 12.21 8.35 -30.04
C ILE A 559 11.10 8.84 -29.12
N LYS A 560 10.37 9.88 -29.56
CA LYS A 560 9.31 10.59 -28.80
C LYS A 560 9.78 11.13 -27.43
N PRO A 561 10.77 12.03 -27.42
CA PRO A 561 11.42 12.54 -26.20
C PRO A 561 10.46 13.17 -25.20
N SER A 562 9.40 13.85 -25.66
CA SER A 562 8.47 14.60 -24.80
C SER A 562 7.38 13.74 -24.15
N VAL A 563 7.38 12.41 -24.34
CA VAL A 563 6.39 11.53 -23.70
C VAL A 563 6.69 11.46 -22.21
N LYS A 564 5.68 11.79 -21.38
CA LYS A 564 5.73 11.58 -19.93
C LYS A 564 5.81 10.10 -19.58
N ILE A 565 6.68 9.77 -18.63
CA ILE A 565 6.84 8.41 -18.13
C ILE A 565 5.80 8.17 -17.03
N LEU A 566 4.86 7.27 -17.31
CA LEU A 566 3.79 6.91 -16.39
C LEU A 566 3.73 5.40 -16.25
N THR A 567 4.12 4.88 -15.09
CA THR A 567 3.97 3.46 -14.80
C THR A 567 2.62 3.18 -14.18
N SER A 568 1.92 2.14 -14.66
CA SER A 568 0.66 1.73 -14.06
C SER A 568 0.82 1.43 -12.58
N GLN A 569 -0.18 1.81 -11.79
CA GLN A 569 -0.28 1.46 -10.37
C GLN A 569 -0.33 -0.06 -10.13
N ALA A 570 -0.77 -0.81 -11.15
CA ALA A 570 -0.88 -2.25 -11.12
C ALA A 570 0.02 -2.93 -12.14
N ASN A 571 1.30 -3.04 -11.78
CA ASN A 571 2.39 -3.55 -12.60
C ASN A 571 3.06 -4.77 -11.97
N TRP A 572 3.32 -5.79 -12.78
CA TRP A 572 4.24 -6.86 -12.40
C TRP A 572 5.66 -6.50 -12.78
N MET A 573 6.63 -7.12 -12.10
CA MET A 573 8.05 -6.91 -12.32
C MET A 573 8.79 -8.24 -12.48
N ALA A 574 9.66 -8.29 -13.48
CA ALA A 574 10.58 -9.38 -13.75
C ALA A 574 11.97 -8.83 -14.08
N ILE A 575 13.00 -9.64 -13.87
CA ILE A 575 14.36 -9.32 -14.33
C ILE A 575 14.89 -10.44 -15.19
N ALA A 576 15.79 -10.14 -16.12
CA ALA A 576 16.48 -11.08 -17.02
C ALA A 576 15.56 -11.92 -17.93
N THR A 577 14.25 -11.89 -17.70
CA THR A 577 13.24 -12.73 -18.30
C THR A 577 12.07 -11.85 -18.65
N GLN A 578 11.43 -12.19 -19.75
CA GLN A 578 10.15 -11.60 -20.11
C GLN A 578 9.07 -11.99 -19.11
N GLY A 579 8.30 -11.00 -18.67
CA GLY A 579 7.10 -11.28 -17.90
C GLY A 579 6.04 -12.02 -18.74
N GLY A 580 4.94 -12.45 -18.11
CA GLY A 580 3.79 -13.03 -18.83
C GLY A 580 3.27 -12.05 -19.89
N LYS A 581 2.53 -12.52 -20.91
CA LYS A 581 2.00 -11.64 -21.97
C LYS A 581 1.14 -10.53 -21.38
N TYR A 582 1.72 -9.35 -21.24
CA TYR A 582 0.99 -8.11 -21.01
C TYR A 582 0.38 -7.70 -22.35
N LYS A 583 -0.52 -6.72 -22.35
CA LYS A 583 -1.17 -6.20 -23.57
C LYS A 583 -0.21 -6.00 -24.78
N THR A 584 1.08 -5.81 -24.51
CA THR A 584 2.20 -5.83 -25.48
C THR A 584 2.95 -7.17 -25.45
N ASP A 585 3.09 -7.82 -26.61
CA ASP A 585 3.97 -8.97 -26.79
C ASP A 585 5.40 -8.47 -27.09
N TYR A 586 6.24 -8.33 -26.08
CA TYR A 586 7.58 -7.72 -26.24
C TYR A 586 8.48 -8.47 -27.23
N ILE A 587 8.32 -9.79 -27.36
CA ILE A 587 9.05 -10.58 -28.36
C ILE A 587 8.65 -10.08 -29.75
N LYS A 588 7.34 -10.10 -30.01
CA LYS A 588 6.81 -9.84 -31.35
C LYS A 588 6.89 -8.36 -31.74
N GLU A 589 6.60 -7.47 -30.81
CA GLU A 589 6.48 -6.03 -31.07
C GLU A 589 7.83 -5.30 -31.01
N MET A 590 8.77 -5.79 -30.20
CA MET A 590 10.03 -5.10 -29.96
C MET A 590 11.28 -5.91 -30.31
N GLY A 591 11.14 -7.20 -30.63
CA GLY A 591 12.28 -8.10 -30.83
C GLY A 591 13.09 -8.31 -29.55
N MET A 592 12.45 -8.19 -28.38
CA MET A 592 13.12 -8.41 -27.10
C MET A 592 13.30 -9.90 -26.84
N HIS A 593 14.41 -10.24 -26.21
CA HIS A 593 14.79 -11.58 -25.77
C HIS A 593 15.18 -11.57 -24.29
N ASN A 594 15.18 -12.74 -23.67
CA ASN A 594 15.71 -12.88 -22.31
C ASN A 594 17.18 -12.47 -22.30
N TYR A 595 17.62 -11.97 -21.15
CA TYR A 595 19.02 -11.71 -20.91
C TYR A 595 19.77 -13.03 -20.83
N ILE A 596 21.01 -13.05 -21.33
CA ILE A 596 21.95 -14.17 -21.16
C ILE A 596 23.23 -13.55 -20.62
N GLY A 597 23.82 -14.17 -19.60
CA GLY A 597 25.06 -13.68 -18.99
C GLY A 597 24.95 -13.67 -17.48
N LEU A 598 25.71 -12.79 -16.84
CA LEU A 598 25.67 -12.61 -15.39
C LEU A 598 24.98 -11.29 -15.03
N LEU A 599 24.23 -11.32 -13.93
CA LEU A 599 23.66 -10.16 -13.26
C LEU A 599 24.10 -10.15 -11.80
N ASP A 600 24.39 -8.96 -11.28
CA ASP A 600 24.81 -8.76 -9.89
C ASP A 600 24.24 -7.42 -9.37
N ASP A 601 24.02 -7.33 -8.06
CA ASP A 601 23.66 -6.10 -7.33
C ASP A 601 22.50 -5.30 -7.98
N VAL A 602 21.38 -5.96 -8.29
CA VAL A 602 20.20 -5.32 -8.88
C VAL A 602 19.44 -4.54 -7.80
N ALA A 603 19.27 -3.23 -7.99
CA ALA A 603 18.65 -2.37 -6.99
C ALA A 603 17.69 -1.30 -7.54
N ILE A 604 16.72 -0.92 -6.71
CA ILE A 604 15.70 0.09 -7.01
C ILE A 604 15.47 1.00 -5.80
N TRP A 605 15.63 2.31 -6.04
CA TRP A 605 15.29 3.38 -5.11
C TRP A 605 14.05 4.12 -5.58
N THR A 606 13.26 4.60 -4.62
CA THR A 606 12.11 5.49 -4.85
C THR A 606 12.50 6.97 -4.79
N ARG A 607 13.70 7.27 -5.27
CA ARG A 607 14.21 8.64 -5.46
C ARG A 607 15.10 8.72 -6.70
N ALA A 608 15.22 9.92 -7.24
CA ALA A 608 16.28 10.24 -8.19
C ALA A 608 17.61 10.44 -7.43
N MET A 609 18.64 9.70 -7.82
CA MET A 609 20.01 9.92 -7.35
C MET A 609 20.70 11.02 -8.17
N ASN A 610 21.67 11.69 -7.54
CA ASN A 610 22.53 12.62 -8.26
C ASN A 610 23.74 11.88 -8.89
N ASP A 611 24.48 12.55 -9.75
CA ASP A 611 25.59 11.95 -10.50
C ASP A 611 26.73 11.47 -9.58
N SER A 612 26.98 12.12 -8.43
CA SER A 612 27.98 11.67 -7.44
C SER A 612 27.54 10.43 -6.66
N ASP A 613 26.25 10.31 -6.32
CA ASP A 613 25.68 9.13 -5.67
C ASP A 613 25.87 7.90 -6.59
N ILE A 614 25.65 8.06 -7.90
CA ILE A 614 25.84 7.00 -8.90
C ILE A 614 27.31 6.65 -9.08
N SER A 615 28.20 7.65 -9.11
CA SER A 615 29.65 7.42 -9.19
C SER A 615 30.14 6.63 -7.97
N LYS A 616 29.64 6.97 -6.78
CA LYS A 616 29.96 6.28 -5.53
C LYS A 616 29.46 4.84 -5.55
N LEU A 617 28.20 4.64 -5.96
CA LEU A 617 27.60 3.31 -6.10
C LEU A 617 28.41 2.40 -7.02
N TYR A 618 28.88 2.92 -8.16
CA TYR A 618 29.79 2.21 -9.05
C TYR A 618 31.12 1.84 -8.38
N SER A 619 31.76 2.78 -7.70
CA SER A 619 33.10 2.56 -7.13
C SER A 619 33.11 1.66 -5.89
N GLU A 620 32.03 1.69 -5.09
CA GLU A 620 31.98 1.03 -3.78
C GLU A 620 31.15 -0.25 -3.78
N GLY A 621 30.15 -0.36 -4.68
CA GLY A 621 29.18 -1.44 -4.67
C GLY A 621 28.27 -1.44 -3.44
N MET A 622 27.28 -2.34 -3.38
CA MET A 622 26.44 -2.49 -2.18
C MET A 622 26.93 -3.61 -1.26
N LYS A 623 27.81 -4.51 -1.72
CA LYS A 623 28.45 -5.56 -0.91
C LYS A 623 27.46 -6.42 -0.11
N GLY A 624 26.25 -6.62 -0.65
CA GLY A 624 25.18 -7.38 0.01
C GLY A 624 24.63 -6.75 1.31
N ILE A 625 24.93 -5.48 1.61
CA ILE A 625 24.42 -4.82 2.83
C ILE A 625 22.97 -4.34 2.63
N GLY A 626 22.19 -4.30 3.71
CA GLY A 626 20.78 -3.95 3.65
C GLY A 626 20.49 -2.45 3.46
N ALA A 627 19.22 -2.12 3.20
CA ALA A 627 18.79 -0.74 2.90
C ALA A 627 19.25 0.34 3.88
N SER A 628 19.26 0.06 5.19
CA SER A 628 19.72 1.04 6.20
C SER A 628 21.21 1.37 6.06
N ASP A 629 22.01 0.37 5.71
CA ASP A 629 23.46 0.52 5.61
C ASP A 629 23.82 1.19 4.29
N VAL A 630 23.17 0.81 3.19
CA VAL A 630 23.36 1.44 1.86
C VAL A 630 23.07 2.95 1.90
N GLU A 631 21.98 3.37 2.54
CA GLU A 631 21.66 4.81 2.63
C GLU A 631 22.70 5.60 3.42
N SER A 632 23.36 4.97 4.42
CA SER A 632 24.45 5.60 5.17
C SER A 632 25.73 5.75 4.36
N ILE A 633 25.95 4.86 3.40
CA ILE A 633 27.08 4.93 2.48
C ILE A 633 26.82 6.02 1.44
N ILE A 634 25.68 6.00 0.74
CA ILE A 634 25.45 6.87 -0.41
C ILE A 634 25.31 8.35 -0.01
N ARG A 635 24.84 8.66 1.21
CA ARG A 635 24.63 10.06 1.65
C ARG A 635 25.82 10.73 2.36
N LYS A 636 26.96 10.04 2.48
CA LYS A 636 28.24 10.64 2.91
C LYS A 636 29.00 11.17 1.72
#